data_AF-A0A1Y2WHG8-F1
#
_entry.id   AF-A0A1Y2WHG8-F1
#
_cell.length_a   1.000
_cell.length_b   1.000
_cell.length_c   1.000
_cell.angle_alpha   90.00
_cell.angle_beta   90.00
_cell.angle_gamma   90.00
#
_symmetry.space_group_name_H-M   'P 1'
#
loop_
_entity.id
_entity.type
_entity.pdbx_description
1 polymer ?
#
loop_
_entity_poly.entity_id
_entity_poly.type
_entity_poly.pdbx_seq_one_letter_code
_entity_poly.pdbx_strand_id
1 'polypeptide(L)'
;MNLDYKLFKGASIQFHDLTTAEQEAANLNSLPSVKQVWPNRVYSLPKDEVVWTGRSGGENYIKNVKRQLGNDTFTPHVMTQVDKLRAEGFQGEGVKIGIIDSGVDYTHPALGGCFGGEDCLFTFGTDIVGDDYNGDNEPTPDADPYDGCGGHGTHVSGIIAAQVNELGFTGVAPGVKLGMFRVFGCTGGAGNDVLIDAYMQAFEAGANIITASIGGSSGWSEDPWSVAVSRIVEAGVPCTVSAGNDGATGLFYASTASNGKKVTSIASIDNEVTPLLLTESNFTIDDGEQQEFGYALGEPGEWADISLPLWAPSYDITEAAQGCEAFSDDTPDLSGYIVLIRRGTCTFVEKATNAAQFGAKYVLYYNNVAVGAIGPATTGVPDVLGTGMVTAAQGETWVKALEAGSEVVLNMLDPLTAPVSLTYQDNTATGGYASSFTTWNPTFEMDIKPQLASPGGNILSTYPIPLGTYAILSGTSMACPLVAAIYALISNARGTLDPSTIENLLSATANPQFLNDGNQTFSTLAPVSQLGAGIVQAYDAAHATTLLSKSSLAFNDTDNFVDTLNFTIKNLGTEDVTYDLSSVGASTGYTFSDSIYPDPFPGLELTDEYATVELSESKVTVAANDEATISVTVTPPDLDASRLPVYSGYITLNGTNGDSLSLPYNGAVGSLHDTQVLDVGYLSISSDAELNPITGNVSFVLPKTNSTVANATYPIAVALLAFGSPQLNIKVVPVGGDDSTGSLIFGSPFYYASRDAYTAAWTGQLADGSLAPAGQYKFRFEALHIFGDAADPAEYDVDESVAFTIRY
;
A
#
# COMPACT_ATOMS: atom_id res chain seq x y z
N MET A 1 -14.46 -23.79 1.56
CA MET A 1 -15.07 -23.11 0.39
C MET A 1 -14.88 -23.94 -0.87
N ASN A 2 -15.89 -24.05 -1.75
CA ASN A 2 -15.77 -24.72 -3.05
C ASN A 2 -15.54 -23.68 -4.15
N LEU A 3 -14.38 -23.68 -4.80
CA LEU A 3 -13.98 -22.67 -5.80
C LEU A 3 -14.11 -23.28 -7.21
N ASP A 4 -15.33 -23.34 -7.74
CA ASP A 4 -15.64 -24.02 -9.01
C ASP A 4 -15.87 -23.03 -10.17
N TYR A 5 -14.90 -22.17 -10.45
CA TYR A 5 -15.00 -21.08 -11.42
C TYR A 5 -14.42 -21.44 -12.79
N LYS A 6 -14.74 -20.63 -13.82
CA LYS A 6 -14.22 -20.85 -15.18
C LYS A 6 -12.68 -20.81 -15.26
N LEU A 7 -12.04 -19.89 -14.53
CA LEU A 7 -10.58 -19.66 -14.57
C LEU A 7 -9.82 -20.29 -13.39
N PHE A 8 -10.55 -20.82 -12.40
CA PHE A 8 -9.98 -21.42 -11.21
C PHE A 8 -10.85 -22.58 -10.74
N LYS A 9 -10.25 -23.77 -10.60
CA LYS A 9 -10.90 -24.96 -10.05
C LYS A 9 -10.11 -25.40 -8.83
N GLY A 10 -10.71 -25.29 -7.65
CA GLY A 10 -10.07 -25.63 -6.38
C GLY A 10 -11.05 -25.73 -5.23
N ALA A 11 -10.52 -25.96 -4.03
CA ALA A 11 -11.29 -25.93 -2.80
C ALA A 11 -10.39 -25.38 -1.68
N SER A 12 -10.96 -24.54 -0.82
CA SER A 12 -10.38 -24.22 0.48
C SER A 12 -10.94 -25.19 1.51
N ILE A 13 -10.04 -25.88 2.21
CA ILE A 13 -10.36 -26.98 3.13
C ILE A 13 -9.78 -26.61 4.49
N GLN A 14 -10.65 -26.52 5.49
CA GLN A 14 -10.25 -26.41 6.88
C GLN A 14 -10.26 -27.80 7.52
N PHE A 15 -9.11 -28.24 8.03
CA PHE A 15 -9.02 -29.49 8.76
C PHE A 15 -9.38 -29.28 10.22
N HIS A 16 -10.44 -29.94 10.70
CA HIS A 16 -10.83 -29.88 12.11
C HIS A 16 -9.96 -30.78 12.99
N ASP A 17 -9.46 -31.88 12.43
CA ASP A 17 -8.46 -32.71 13.09
C ASP A 17 -7.06 -32.24 12.73
N LEU A 18 -6.52 -31.35 13.55
CA LEU A 18 -5.17 -30.84 13.38
C LEU A 18 -4.11 -31.96 13.47
N THR A 19 -4.41 -33.15 14.03
CA THR A 19 -3.45 -34.27 14.12
C THR A 19 -3.15 -34.89 12.76
N THR A 20 -4.12 -34.94 11.85
CA THR A 20 -3.99 -35.55 10.52
C THR A 20 -3.96 -34.52 9.41
N ALA A 21 -4.23 -33.24 9.69
CA ALA A 21 -4.35 -32.17 8.70
C ALA A 21 -3.25 -32.12 7.64
N GLU A 22 -1.96 -32.16 8.01
CA GLU A 22 -0.86 -32.13 7.03
C GLU A 22 -0.73 -33.44 6.27
N GLN A 23 -0.96 -34.59 6.92
CA GLN A 23 -1.00 -35.87 6.22
C GLN A 23 -2.15 -35.90 5.20
N GLU A 24 -3.30 -35.35 5.57
CA GLU A 24 -4.46 -35.22 4.69
C GLU A 24 -4.17 -34.23 3.56
N ALA A 25 -3.55 -33.08 3.83
CA ALA A 25 -3.10 -32.12 2.83
C ALA A 25 -2.08 -32.73 1.85
N ALA A 26 -1.10 -33.47 2.35
CA ALA A 26 -0.12 -34.20 1.54
C ALA A 26 -0.78 -35.31 0.72
N ASN A 27 -1.71 -36.06 1.31
CA ASN A 27 -2.51 -37.06 0.60
C ASN A 27 -3.33 -36.41 -0.53
N LEU A 28 -3.95 -35.25 -0.28
CA LEU A 28 -4.64 -34.47 -1.30
C LEU A 28 -3.68 -34.03 -2.40
N ASN A 29 -2.52 -33.47 -2.05
CA ASN A 29 -1.50 -33.02 -3.02
C ASN A 29 -0.94 -34.20 -3.86
N SER A 30 -0.94 -35.42 -3.32
CA SER A 30 -0.51 -36.62 -4.04
C SER A 30 -1.54 -37.15 -5.05
N LEU A 31 -2.78 -36.65 -5.01
CA LEU A 31 -3.83 -37.07 -5.95
C LEU A 31 -3.47 -36.55 -7.35
N PRO A 32 -3.53 -37.39 -8.40
CA PRO A 32 -3.18 -36.95 -9.77
C PRO A 32 -4.02 -35.79 -10.32
N SER A 33 -5.20 -35.55 -9.73
CA SER A 33 -6.09 -34.44 -10.09
C SER A 33 -5.77 -33.13 -9.38
N VAL A 34 -4.98 -33.16 -8.30
CA VAL A 34 -4.57 -31.97 -7.55
C VAL A 34 -3.25 -31.50 -8.13
N LYS A 35 -3.24 -30.27 -8.63
CA LYS A 35 -2.02 -29.68 -9.21
C LYS A 35 -1.07 -29.18 -8.14
N GLN A 36 -1.61 -28.57 -7.09
CA GLN A 36 -0.85 -27.97 -6.01
C GLN A 36 -1.78 -27.66 -4.83
N VAL A 37 -1.20 -27.62 -3.63
CA VAL A 37 -1.84 -27.21 -2.38
C VAL A 37 -1.03 -26.05 -1.79
N TRP A 38 -1.72 -25.03 -1.30
CA TRP A 38 -1.11 -23.87 -0.65
C TRP A 38 -1.74 -23.63 0.72
N PRO A 39 -1.00 -23.09 1.70
CA PRO A 39 -1.59 -22.62 2.94
C PRO A 39 -2.49 -21.40 2.65
N ASN A 40 -3.61 -21.32 3.37
CA ASN A 40 -4.42 -20.10 3.42
C ASN A 40 -3.67 -19.07 4.26
N ARG A 41 -3.50 -17.85 3.72
CA ARG A 41 -2.83 -16.73 4.41
C ARG A 41 -3.83 -15.60 4.61
N VAL A 42 -3.81 -15.00 5.80
CA VAL A 42 -4.67 -13.86 6.14
C VAL A 42 -3.90 -12.57 5.90
N TYR A 43 -4.55 -11.63 5.21
CA TYR A 43 -4.04 -10.31 4.89
C TYR A 43 -4.87 -9.27 5.61
N SER A 44 -4.23 -8.27 6.22
CA SER A 44 -4.94 -7.18 6.87
C SER A 44 -5.50 -6.20 5.84
N LEU A 45 -6.54 -5.46 6.23
CA LEU A 45 -6.90 -4.23 5.51
C LEU A 45 -5.67 -3.32 5.41
N PRO A 46 -5.42 -2.63 4.27
CA PRO A 46 -4.24 -1.78 4.12
C PRO A 46 -4.11 -0.77 5.26
N LYS A 47 -2.87 -0.51 5.66
CA LYS A 47 -2.52 0.52 6.64
C LYS A 47 -2.48 1.90 5.96
N ASP A 48 -3.63 2.39 5.50
CA ASP A 48 -3.72 3.74 4.95
C ASP A 48 -3.71 4.78 6.07
N GLU A 49 -3.13 5.95 5.79
CA GLU A 49 -3.19 7.06 6.73
C GLU A 49 -4.52 7.79 6.56
N VAL A 50 -5.38 7.68 7.58
CA VAL A 50 -6.54 8.54 7.72
C VAL A 50 -6.06 9.91 8.17
N VAL A 51 -5.79 10.79 7.21
CA VAL A 51 -5.36 12.17 7.48
C VAL A 51 -6.48 12.94 8.18
N TRP A 52 -7.71 12.75 7.68
CA TRP A 52 -8.90 13.39 8.26
C TRP A 52 -10.21 12.73 7.80
N THR A 53 -11.18 12.59 8.70
CA THR A 53 -12.56 12.18 8.38
C THR A 53 -13.54 13.31 8.66
N GLY A 54 -14.56 13.40 7.81
CA GLY A 54 -15.73 14.25 7.99
C GLY A 54 -16.57 13.78 9.16
N ARG A 55 -17.70 14.44 9.40
CA ARG A 55 -18.54 14.09 10.55
C ARG A 55 -19.90 13.51 10.18
N SER A 56 -20.26 12.42 10.88
CA SER A 56 -21.59 11.84 10.96
C SER A 56 -22.54 12.65 11.85
N GLY A 57 -23.74 12.97 11.35
CA GLY A 57 -24.92 13.24 12.21
C GLY A 57 -25.46 14.68 12.29
N GLY A 58 -25.08 15.60 11.41
CA GLY A 58 -25.69 16.92 11.30
C GLY A 58 -26.03 17.29 9.87
N GLU A 59 -27.06 18.10 9.64
CA GLU A 59 -27.23 18.83 8.37
C GLU A 59 -26.04 19.81 8.25
N ASN A 60 -24.90 19.33 7.76
CA ASN A 60 -23.63 20.05 7.79
C ASN A 60 -23.60 21.11 6.69
N TYR A 61 -23.69 22.38 7.09
CA TYR A 61 -23.47 23.52 6.21
C TYR A 61 -21.96 23.67 5.96
N ILE A 62 -21.47 23.17 4.82
CA ILE A 62 -20.07 23.35 4.41
C ILE A 62 -19.89 24.76 3.86
N LYS A 63 -19.12 25.60 4.57
CA LYS A 63 -18.75 26.93 4.09
C LYS A 63 -17.58 26.83 3.11
N ASN A 64 -17.56 27.76 2.14
CA ASN A 64 -16.48 27.95 1.15
C ASN A 64 -16.31 26.88 0.07
N VAL A 65 -17.33 26.09 -0.25
CA VAL A 65 -17.29 25.31 -1.49
C VAL A 65 -17.58 26.21 -2.68
N LYS A 66 -16.56 26.51 -3.48
CA LYS A 66 -16.80 26.96 -4.85
C LYS A 66 -17.44 25.79 -5.60
N ARG A 67 -18.76 25.85 -5.77
CA ARG A 67 -19.49 24.91 -6.62
C ARG A 67 -18.86 24.93 -8.01
N GLN A 68 -18.08 23.89 -8.33
CA GLN A 68 -17.45 23.75 -9.64
C GLN A 68 -18.47 23.26 -10.67
N LEU A 69 -19.37 24.16 -11.07
CA LEU A 69 -20.10 23.98 -12.31
C LEU A 69 -19.21 24.52 -13.44
N GLY A 70 -18.46 23.64 -14.12
CA GLY A 70 -17.55 24.05 -15.19
C GLY A 70 -16.40 23.05 -15.43
N ASN A 71 -15.22 23.58 -15.80
CA ASN A 71 -14.00 22.79 -16.00
C ASN A 71 -13.62 22.04 -14.73
N ASP A 72 -13.26 20.78 -14.88
CA ASP A 72 -12.71 19.93 -13.82
C ASP A 72 -11.36 20.48 -13.38
N THR A 73 -11.26 20.95 -12.13
CA THR A 73 -10.00 21.42 -11.55
C THR A 73 -9.58 20.59 -10.34
N PHE A 74 -10.15 19.40 -10.18
CA PHE A 74 -9.76 18.53 -9.07
C PHE A 74 -8.34 18.03 -9.32
N THR A 75 -7.40 18.39 -8.44
CA THR A 75 -5.96 18.23 -8.69
C THR A 75 -5.56 16.80 -9.11
N PRO A 76 -6.10 15.72 -8.49
CA PRO A 76 -5.83 14.36 -8.95
C PRO A 76 -6.20 14.11 -10.43
N HIS A 77 -7.26 14.75 -10.92
CA HIS A 77 -7.68 14.66 -12.33
C HIS A 77 -6.76 15.47 -13.25
N VAL A 78 -6.34 16.66 -12.81
CA VAL A 78 -5.43 17.52 -13.58
C VAL A 78 -4.04 16.89 -13.72
N MET A 79 -3.48 16.36 -12.63
CA MET A 79 -2.18 15.66 -12.62
C MET A 79 -2.13 14.48 -13.59
N THR A 80 -3.29 13.85 -13.82
CA THR A 80 -3.43 12.65 -14.66
C THR A 80 -4.09 12.90 -16.01
N GLN A 81 -4.38 14.17 -16.34
CA GLN A 81 -5.07 14.61 -17.55
C GLN A 81 -6.50 14.03 -17.74
N VAL A 82 -7.11 13.54 -16.67
CA VAL A 82 -8.51 13.09 -16.67
C VAL A 82 -9.44 14.25 -17.01
N ASP A 83 -9.14 15.46 -16.51
CA ASP A 83 -9.88 16.69 -16.78
C ASP A 83 -10.06 16.93 -18.29
N LYS A 84 -9.02 16.66 -19.09
CA LYS A 84 -9.05 16.82 -20.56
C LYS A 84 -9.98 15.80 -21.23
N LEU A 85 -9.93 14.52 -20.82
CA LEU A 85 -10.85 13.49 -21.35
C LEU A 85 -12.30 13.73 -20.95
N ARG A 86 -12.51 14.18 -19.70
CA ARG A 86 -13.83 14.58 -19.19
C ARG A 86 -14.40 15.75 -20.00
N ALA A 87 -13.56 16.71 -20.40
CA ALA A 87 -13.96 17.82 -21.25
C ALA A 87 -14.39 17.39 -22.67
N GLU A 88 -13.88 16.26 -23.17
CA GLU A 88 -14.32 15.63 -24.42
C GLU A 88 -15.63 14.82 -24.28
N GLY A 89 -16.08 14.62 -23.03
CA GLY A 89 -17.35 13.95 -22.72
C GLY A 89 -17.22 12.47 -22.38
N PHE A 90 -16.00 11.92 -22.27
CA PHE A 90 -15.81 10.53 -21.84
C PHE A 90 -16.11 10.38 -20.35
N GLN A 91 -16.99 9.44 -19.98
CA GLN A 91 -17.37 9.22 -18.58
C GLN A 91 -17.26 7.78 -18.10
N GLY A 92 -16.84 6.85 -18.96
CA GLY A 92 -16.79 5.42 -18.65
C GLY A 92 -18.10 4.70 -18.95
N GLU A 93 -18.99 5.30 -19.76
CA GLU A 93 -20.29 4.71 -20.08
C GLU A 93 -20.14 3.29 -20.66
N GLY A 94 -21.00 2.39 -20.18
CA GLY A 94 -21.03 0.99 -20.62
C GLY A 94 -19.93 0.11 -20.03
N VAL A 95 -19.03 0.65 -19.21
CA VAL A 95 -17.98 -0.11 -18.52
C VAL A 95 -18.44 -0.48 -17.11
N LYS A 96 -18.20 -1.74 -16.72
CA LYS A 96 -18.40 -2.27 -15.36
C LYS A 96 -17.08 -2.42 -14.63
N ILE A 97 -16.93 -1.80 -13.46
CA ILE A 97 -15.73 -1.96 -12.61
C ILE A 97 -16.11 -2.76 -11.36
N GLY A 98 -15.47 -3.91 -11.16
CA GLY A 98 -15.57 -4.70 -9.93
C GLY A 98 -14.53 -4.23 -8.92
N ILE A 99 -14.96 -3.89 -7.71
CA ILE A 99 -14.12 -3.44 -6.61
C ILE A 99 -14.09 -4.55 -5.56
N ILE A 100 -12.90 -4.94 -5.12
CA ILE A 100 -12.69 -5.93 -4.06
C ILE A 100 -12.09 -5.21 -2.86
N ASP A 101 -12.88 -5.07 -1.79
CA ASP A 101 -12.57 -4.14 -0.69
C ASP A 101 -13.37 -4.45 0.61
N SER A 102 -13.38 -3.53 1.58
CA SER A 102 -14.10 -3.62 2.86
C SER A 102 -15.62 -3.53 2.73
N GLY A 103 -16.14 -3.27 1.53
CA GLY A 103 -17.55 -2.99 1.26
C GLY A 103 -17.80 -1.51 0.96
N VAL A 104 -19.06 -1.12 0.87
CA VAL A 104 -19.44 0.25 0.49
C VAL A 104 -20.71 0.74 1.17
N ASP A 105 -20.70 1.96 1.68
CA ASP A 105 -21.93 2.70 1.96
C ASP A 105 -22.51 3.25 0.65
N TYR A 106 -23.21 2.39 -0.11
CA TYR A 106 -23.89 2.80 -1.34
C TYR A 106 -25.07 3.75 -1.10
N THR A 107 -25.48 3.96 0.17
CA THR A 107 -26.52 4.93 0.52
C THR A 107 -26.00 6.37 0.48
N HIS A 108 -24.67 6.53 0.42
CA HIS A 108 -24.00 7.81 0.27
C HIS A 108 -24.53 8.58 -0.97
N PRO A 109 -24.98 9.85 -0.83
CA PRO A 109 -25.58 10.60 -1.93
C PRO A 109 -24.64 10.78 -3.14
N ALA A 110 -23.35 11.01 -2.89
CA ALA A 110 -22.34 11.08 -3.95
C ALA A 110 -22.07 9.72 -4.62
N LEU A 111 -22.59 8.61 -4.11
CA LEU A 111 -22.49 7.27 -4.72
C LEU A 111 -23.83 6.79 -5.30
N GLY A 112 -24.79 7.70 -5.46
CA GLY A 112 -26.08 7.42 -6.10
C GLY A 112 -27.20 6.93 -5.15
N GLY A 113 -26.87 6.54 -3.91
CA GLY A 113 -27.86 6.27 -2.88
C GLY A 113 -28.62 4.95 -3.01
N CYS A 114 -28.18 4.01 -3.85
CA CYS A 114 -28.84 2.71 -4.03
C CYS A 114 -27.92 1.61 -4.57
N PHE A 115 -28.36 0.35 -4.39
CA PHE A 115 -27.66 -0.86 -4.80
C PHE A 115 -28.60 -1.82 -5.56
N GLY A 116 -28.07 -2.51 -6.57
CA GLY A 116 -28.71 -3.65 -7.24
C GLY A 116 -29.74 -3.32 -8.34
N GLY A 117 -30.16 -2.07 -8.46
CA GLY A 117 -31.02 -1.62 -9.57
C GLY A 117 -30.21 -1.22 -10.81
N GLU A 118 -30.77 -1.36 -12.02
CA GLU A 118 -30.08 -0.95 -13.27
C GLU A 118 -29.74 0.55 -13.30
N ASP A 119 -30.57 1.38 -12.66
CA ASP A 119 -30.37 2.82 -12.53
C ASP A 119 -29.37 3.20 -11.41
N CYS A 120 -29.00 2.26 -10.54
CA CYS A 120 -28.03 2.50 -9.48
C CYS A 120 -26.60 2.60 -10.03
N LEU A 121 -25.74 3.32 -9.32
CA LEU A 121 -24.30 3.29 -9.62
C LEU A 121 -23.73 1.89 -9.34
N PHE A 122 -24.08 1.33 -8.18
CA PHE A 122 -23.76 -0.06 -7.84
C PHE A 122 -24.84 -1.02 -8.35
N THR A 123 -24.48 -1.86 -9.31
CA THR A 123 -25.44 -2.73 -10.02
C THR A 123 -25.22 -4.22 -9.78
N PHE A 124 -24.08 -4.60 -9.22
CA PHE A 124 -23.71 -5.98 -8.89
C PHE A 124 -22.75 -6.01 -7.69
N GLY A 125 -22.40 -7.18 -7.20
CA GLY A 125 -21.57 -7.35 -6.00
C GLY A 125 -22.27 -8.15 -4.92
N THR A 126 -21.56 -8.43 -3.83
CA THR A 126 -22.02 -9.24 -2.70
C THR A 126 -21.09 -9.05 -1.50
N ASP A 127 -21.57 -9.38 -0.31
CA ASP A 127 -20.70 -9.64 0.85
C ASP A 127 -20.29 -11.11 0.88
N ILE A 128 -18.98 -11.36 0.82
CA ILE A 128 -18.42 -12.72 0.79
C ILE A 128 -18.17 -13.23 2.21
N VAL A 129 -18.17 -12.36 3.22
CA VAL A 129 -17.62 -12.67 4.54
C VAL A 129 -18.54 -12.36 5.72
N GLY A 130 -19.35 -11.31 5.63
CA GLY A 130 -20.18 -10.84 6.74
C GLY A 130 -19.41 -9.97 7.75
N ASP A 131 -20.15 -9.22 8.57
CA ASP A 131 -19.62 -8.22 9.50
C ASP A 131 -18.66 -8.77 10.57
N ASP A 132 -18.92 -9.99 11.07
CA ASP A 132 -18.16 -10.63 12.15
C ASP A 132 -16.90 -11.36 11.67
N TYR A 133 -16.62 -11.36 10.37
CA TYR A 133 -15.44 -12.05 9.82
C TYR A 133 -14.15 -11.34 10.23
N ASN A 134 -13.18 -12.11 10.70
CA ASN A 134 -11.90 -11.59 11.18
C ASN A 134 -10.66 -12.23 10.53
N GLY A 135 -10.86 -13.13 9.56
CA GLY A 135 -9.80 -13.90 8.90
C GLY A 135 -9.64 -15.32 9.43
N ASP A 136 -9.97 -15.55 10.70
CA ASP A 136 -9.77 -16.84 11.39
C ASP A 136 -11.06 -17.65 11.55
N ASN A 137 -12.22 -16.99 11.49
CA ASN A 137 -13.53 -17.63 11.58
C ASN A 137 -14.11 -18.00 10.20
N GLU A 138 -15.14 -18.84 10.18
CA GLU A 138 -15.84 -19.17 8.95
C GLU A 138 -16.63 -17.95 8.43
N PRO A 139 -16.48 -17.56 7.16
CA PRO A 139 -17.25 -16.45 6.59
C PRO A 139 -18.75 -16.75 6.57
N THR A 140 -19.58 -15.72 6.76
CA THR A 140 -21.04 -15.78 6.65
C THR A 140 -21.51 -14.83 5.54
N PRO A 141 -21.42 -15.24 4.26
CA PRO A 141 -21.74 -14.38 3.12
C PRO A 141 -23.21 -13.97 3.07
N ASP A 142 -23.48 -12.79 2.52
CA ASP A 142 -24.81 -12.34 2.14
C ASP A 142 -24.79 -11.43 0.89
N ALA A 143 -25.96 -11.01 0.42
CA ALA A 143 -26.08 -10.30 -0.85
C ALA A 143 -25.79 -8.78 -0.76
N ASP A 144 -25.65 -8.22 0.44
CA ASP A 144 -25.57 -6.79 0.68
C ASP A 144 -24.14 -6.36 1.04
N PRO A 145 -23.37 -5.76 0.11
CA PRO A 145 -21.97 -5.37 0.36
C PRO A 145 -21.86 -4.08 1.19
N TYR A 146 -22.88 -3.72 1.97
CA TYR A 146 -22.91 -2.49 2.76
C TYR A 146 -21.74 -2.45 3.74
N ASP A 147 -21.07 -1.31 3.88
CA ASP A 147 -20.03 -1.07 4.88
C ASP A 147 -20.29 0.25 5.62
N GLY A 148 -20.63 0.15 6.90
CA GLY A 148 -20.80 1.29 7.80
C GLY A 148 -19.71 1.41 8.87
N CYS A 149 -18.65 0.60 8.82
CA CYS A 149 -17.67 0.45 9.90
C CYS A 149 -16.20 0.56 9.47
N GLY A 150 -15.83 0.08 8.28
CA GLY A 150 -14.46 0.13 7.75
C GLY A 150 -14.19 1.38 6.90
N GLY A 151 -15.07 1.65 5.95
CA GLY A 151 -15.11 2.86 5.13
C GLY A 151 -14.09 2.97 4.00
N HIS A 152 -13.06 2.14 3.99
CA HIS A 152 -12.03 2.12 2.95
C HIS A 152 -12.62 1.92 1.54
N GLY A 153 -13.46 0.89 1.34
CA GLY A 153 -14.09 0.63 0.04
C GLY A 153 -15.07 1.72 -0.42
N THR A 154 -15.67 2.45 0.52
CA THR A 154 -16.48 3.64 0.22
C THR A 154 -15.62 4.78 -0.31
N HIS A 155 -14.41 4.95 0.22
CA HIS A 155 -13.45 5.96 -0.24
C HIS A 155 -12.90 5.64 -1.63
N VAL A 156 -12.48 4.40 -1.84
CA VAL A 156 -12.06 3.84 -3.14
C VAL A 156 -13.15 4.05 -4.19
N SER A 157 -14.41 3.79 -3.86
CA SER A 157 -15.55 3.96 -4.76
C SER A 157 -15.77 5.41 -5.22
N GLY A 158 -15.58 6.37 -4.32
CA GLY A 158 -15.71 7.79 -4.65
C GLY A 158 -14.66 8.29 -5.62
N ILE A 159 -13.43 7.77 -5.54
CA ILE A 159 -12.34 8.09 -6.47
C ILE A 159 -12.72 7.65 -7.89
N ILE A 160 -13.37 6.49 -8.00
CA ILE A 160 -13.80 5.95 -9.30
C ILE A 160 -14.97 6.76 -9.86
N ALA A 161 -16.05 6.93 -9.10
CA ALA A 161 -17.32 7.38 -9.67
C ALA A 161 -18.19 8.24 -8.74
N ALA A 162 -17.61 9.01 -7.82
CA ALA A 162 -18.39 10.00 -7.07
C ALA A 162 -19.14 10.93 -8.04
N GLN A 163 -20.44 11.06 -7.80
CA GLN A 163 -21.35 11.93 -8.52
C GLN A 163 -21.21 13.37 -8.01
N VAL A 164 -21.76 14.32 -8.77
CA VAL A 164 -21.78 15.75 -8.38
C VAL A 164 -22.34 15.89 -6.97
N ASN A 165 -21.56 16.51 -6.09
CA ASN A 165 -21.88 16.61 -4.67
C ASN A 165 -21.55 18.00 -4.12
N GLU A 166 -21.85 18.19 -2.84
CA GLU A 166 -21.71 19.46 -2.14
C GLU A 166 -20.27 19.94 -1.96
N LEU A 167 -19.27 19.05 -2.00
CA LEU A 167 -17.84 19.38 -1.93
C LEU A 167 -17.23 19.78 -3.29
N GLY A 168 -17.99 19.62 -4.38
CA GLY A 168 -17.61 20.13 -5.69
C GLY A 168 -16.55 19.31 -6.43
N PHE A 169 -16.26 18.08 -5.98
CA PHE A 169 -15.46 17.10 -6.72
C PHE A 169 -16.36 16.00 -7.32
N THR A 170 -15.83 15.23 -8.28
CA THR A 170 -16.44 13.98 -8.78
C THR A 170 -15.35 12.91 -8.86
N GLY A 171 -15.74 11.64 -9.07
CA GLY A 171 -14.78 10.60 -9.43
C GLY A 171 -14.24 10.78 -10.85
N VAL A 172 -13.29 9.94 -11.23
CA VAL A 172 -12.65 9.93 -12.55
C VAL A 172 -13.63 9.53 -13.67
N ALA A 173 -14.45 8.50 -13.44
CA ALA A 173 -15.39 7.95 -14.42
C ALA A 173 -16.83 7.83 -13.87
N PRO A 174 -17.54 8.94 -13.58
CA PRO A 174 -18.91 8.93 -13.04
C PRO A 174 -19.96 8.15 -13.84
N GLY A 175 -19.70 7.82 -15.11
CA GLY A 175 -20.61 7.10 -16.01
C GLY A 175 -20.47 5.58 -15.99
N VAL A 176 -19.51 5.02 -15.25
CA VAL A 176 -19.37 3.56 -15.11
C VAL A 176 -20.52 2.96 -14.29
N LYS A 177 -20.61 1.64 -14.30
CA LYS A 177 -21.33 0.88 -13.28
C LYS A 177 -20.32 0.20 -12.36
N LEU A 178 -20.56 0.28 -11.06
CA LEU A 178 -19.73 -0.36 -10.04
C LEU A 178 -20.34 -1.67 -9.59
N GLY A 179 -19.48 -2.58 -9.15
CA GLY A 179 -19.87 -3.67 -8.28
C GLY A 179 -18.90 -3.83 -7.13
N MET A 180 -19.41 -4.15 -5.95
CA MET A 180 -18.62 -4.26 -4.72
C MET A 180 -18.60 -5.71 -4.22
N PHE A 181 -17.40 -6.26 -4.05
CA PHE A 181 -17.17 -7.58 -3.47
C PHE A 181 -16.49 -7.38 -2.12
N ARG A 182 -17.29 -7.41 -1.05
CA ARG A 182 -16.81 -7.19 0.31
C ARG A 182 -16.08 -8.43 0.81
N VAL A 183 -14.81 -8.25 1.22
CA VAL A 183 -13.92 -9.34 1.68
C VAL A 183 -13.42 -9.17 3.12
N PHE A 184 -13.78 -8.07 3.77
CA PHE A 184 -13.47 -7.83 5.19
C PHE A 184 -14.74 -7.68 6.02
N GLY A 185 -14.72 -8.21 7.25
CA GLY A 185 -15.64 -7.81 8.29
C GLY A 185 -15.27 -6.44 8.87
N CYS A 186 -15.90 -6.03 9.97
CA CYS A 186 -15.59 -4.75 10.61
C CYS A 186 -14.23 -4.73 11.33
N THR A 187 -13.60 -5.88 11.53
CA THR A 187 -12.29 -6.03 12.18
C THR A 187 -11.53 -7.23 11.59
N GLY A 188 -10.21 -7.28 11.72
CA GLY A 188 -9.39 -8.44 11.32
C GLY A 188 -8.88 -8.37 9.88
N GLY A 189 -8.71 -9.52 9.24
CA GLY A 189 -8.17 -9.64 7.88
C GLY A 189 -8.98 -10.56 6.97
N ALA A 190 -8.46 -10.81 5.77
CA ALA A 190 -9.06 -11.66 4.76
C ALA A 190 -8.10 -12.75 4.27
N GLY A 191 -8.59 -13.98 4.20
CA GLY A 191 -7.84 -15.11 3.61
C GLY A 191 -7.59 -14.93 2.11
N ASN A 192 -6.46 -15.43 1.59
CA ASN A 192 -6.24 -15.47 0.14
C ASN A 192 -7.29 -16.33 -0.59
N ASP A 193 -7.91 -17.29 0.08
CA ASP A 193 -9.02 -18.05 -0.49
C ASP A 193 -10.27 -17.18 -0.73
N VAL A 194 -10.62 -16.31 0.22
CA VAL A 194 -11.68 -15.29 0.08
C VAL A 194 -11.33 -14.29 -1.02
N LEU A 195 -10.08 -13.83 -1.07
CA LEU A 195 -9.63 -12.90 -2.11
C LEU A 195 -9.70 -13.54 -3.50
N ILE A 196 -9.22 -14.77 -3.68
CA ILE A 196 -9.34 -15.51 -4.93
C ILE A 196 -10.81 -15.69 -5.32
N ASP A 197 -11.68 -16.03 -4.36
CA ASP A 197 -13.12 -16.16 -4.58
C ASP A 197 -13.74 -14.85 -5.11
N ALA A 198 -13.43 -13.72 -4.47
CA ALA A 198 -13.91 -12.39 -4.87
C ALA A 198 -13.51 -12.01 -6.29
N TYR A 199 -12.25 -12.25 -6.67
CA TYR A 199 -11.76 -12.01 -8.03
C TYR A 199 -12.50 -12.85 -9.07
N MET A 200 -12.74 -14.12 -8.76
CA MET A 200 -13.48 -15.01 -9.66
C MET A 200 -14.95 -14.61 -9.76
N GLN A 201 -15.60 -14.25 -8.66
CA GLN A 201 -16.97 -13.74 -8.66
C GLN A 201 -17.10 -12.43 -9.46
N ALA A 202 -16.16 -11.49 -9.31
CA ALA A 202 -16.11 -10.26 -10.09
C ALA A 202 -15.98 -10.53 -11.59
N PHE A 203 -15.09 -11.46 -11.97
CA PHE A 203 -14.94 -11.89 -13.36
C PHE A 203 -16.22 -12.52 -13.92
N GLU A 204 -16.87 -13.44 -13.19
CA GLU A 204 -18.09 -14.11 -13.64
C GLU A 204 -19.33 -13.21 -13.64
N ALA A 205 -19.36 -12.17 -12.80
CA ALA A 205 -20.36 -11.11 -12.85
C ALA A 205 -20.23 -10.20 -14.08
N GLY A 206 -19.17 -10.39 -14.89
CA GLY A 206 -18.92 -9.66 -16.11
C GLY A 206 -18.33 -8.28 -15.88
N ALA A 207 -17.52 -8.12 -14.83
CA ALA A 207 -16.68 -6.94 -14.68
C ALA A 207 -15.77 -6.78 -15.90
N ASN A 208 -15.70 -5.55 -16.43
CA ASN A 208 -14.80 -5.20 -17.52
C ASN A 208 -13.41 -4.86 -17.04
N ILE A 209 -13.30 -4.35 -15.80
CA ILE A 209 -12.07 -4.03 -15.09
C ILE A 209 -12.27 -4.49 -13.64
N ILE A 210 -11.24 -5.05 -13.01
CA ILE A 210 -11.26 -5.38 -11.58
C ILE A 210 -10.18 -4.59 -10.88
N THR A 211 -10.52 -3.96 -9.75
CA THR A 211 -9.56 -3.21 -8.94
C THR A 211 -9.59 -3.72 -7.51
N ALA A 212 -8.42 -3.84 -6.90
CA ALA A 212 -8.30 -4.13 -5.48
C ALA A 212 -7.21 -3.26 -4.85
N SER A 213 -7.55 -2.67 -3.73
CA SER A 213 -6.64 -1.92 -2.89
C SER A 213 -6.33 -2.77 -1.66
N ILE A 214 -5.72 -3.94 -1.88
CA ILE A 214 -5.42 -4.95 -0.85
C ILE A 214 -4.11 -5.62 -1.25
N GLY A 215 -3.27 -5.95 -0.27
CA GLY A 215 -2.01 -6.64 -0.52
C GLY A 215 -1.28 -7.03 0.75
N GLY A 216 -0.08 -7.58 0.56
CA GLY A 216 0.84 -7.95 1.63
C GLY A 216 2.17 -8.38 1.02
N SER A 217 3.22 -8.40 1.83
CA SER A 217 4.56 -8.78 1.37
C SER A 217 4.57 -10.21 0.79
N SER A 218 5.16 -10.36 -0.39
CA SER A 218 5.46 -11.67 -0.96
C SER A 218 6.71 -11.62 -1.83
N GLY A 219 6.70 -10.78 -2.86
CA GLY A 219 7.81 -10.68 -3.81
C GLY A 219 7.81 -11.71 -4.94
N TRP A 220 6.83 -12.64 -5.00
CA TRP A 220 6.81 -13.76 -5.94
C TRP A 220 5.54 -13.85 -6.79
N SER A 221 5.68 -13.91 -8.11
CA SER A 221 4.54 -13.94 -9.05
C SER A 221 3.77 -15.27 -9.04
N GLU A 222 4.40 -16.33 -8.51
CA GLU A 222 3.88 -17.69 -8.41
C GLU A 222 3.03 -17.95 -7.15
N ASP A 223 2.85 -16.94 -6.29
CA ASP A 223 1.93 -17.04 -5.17
C ASP A 223 0.48 -17.27 -5.67
N PRO A 224 -0.36 -18.03 -4.92
CA PRO A 224 -1.64 -18.51 -5.43
C PRO A 224 -2.63 -17.39 -5.80
N TRP A 225 -2.57 -16.26 -5.10
CA TRP A 225 -3.45 -15.12 -5.38
C TRP A 225 -2.98 -14.40 -6.65
N SER A 226 -1.69 -14.13 -6.79
CA SER A 226 -1.09 -13.58 -8.02
C SER A 226 -1.36 -14.42 -9.25
N VAL A 227 -1.26 -15.75 -9.13
CA VAL A 227 -1.57 -16.67 -10.24
C VAL A 227 -3.06 -16.58 -10.62
N ALA A 228 -3.96 -16.47 -9.65
CA ALA A 228 -5.39 -16.33 -9.92
C ALA A 228 -5.71 -15.02 -10.66
N VAL A 229 -5.16 -13.89 -10.21
CA VAL A 229 -5.36 -12.58 -10.86
C VAL A 229 -4.72 -12.55 -12.25
N SER A 230 -3.51 -13.11 -12.40
CA SER A 230 -2.83 -13.20 -13.71
C SER A 230 -3.69 -13.93 -14.76
N ARG A 231 -4.40 -15.00 -14.37
CA ARG A 231 -5.31 -15.73 -15.27
C ARG A 231 -6.52 -14.89 -15.72
N ILE A 232 -7.01 -14.01 -14.87
CA ILE A 232 -8.10 -13.07 -15.22
C ILE A 232 -7.61 -12.07 -16.27
N VAL A 233 -6.41 -11.52 -16.06
CA VAL A 233 -5.77 -10.63 -17.04
C VAL A 233 -5.54 -11.33 -18.37
N GLU A 234 -5.04 -12.57 -18.35
CA GLU A 234 -4.88 -13.39 -19.56
C GLU A 234 -6.20 -13.69 -20.27
N ALA A 235 -7.32 -13.70 -19.54
CA ALA A 235 -8.66 -13.85 -20.10
C ALA A 235 -9.24 -12.53 -20.66
N GLY A 236 -8.49 -11.43 -20.62
CA GLY A 236 -8.84 -10.15 -21.23
C GLY A 236 -9.54 -9.16 -20.31
N VAL A 237 -9.52 -9.37 -18.99
CA VAL A 237 -10.05 -8.41 -18.01
C VAL A 237 -8.88 -7.76 -17.27
N PRO A 238 -8.57 -6.48 -17.51
CA PRO A 238 -7.48 -5.80 -16.81
C PRO A 238 -7.74 -5.72 -15.30
N CYS A 239 -6.66 -5.94 -14.53
CA CYS A 239 -6.67 -5.86 -13.07
C CYS A 239 -5.68 -4.81 -12.59
N THR A 240 -6.15 -3.85 -11.81
CA THR A 240 -5.31 -2.86 -11.11
C THR A 240 -5.20 -3.23 -9.64
N VAL A 241 -3.98 -3.26 -9.11
CA VAL A 241 -3.72 -3.61 -7.71
C VAL A 241 -2.75 -2.61 -7.10
N SER A 242 -2.98 -2.19 -5.85
CA SER A 242 -2.09 -1.26 -5.15
C SER A 242 -0.71 -1.86 -4.93
N ALA A 243 0.35 -1.06 -5.08
CA ALA A 243 1.73 -1.52 -4.90
C ALA A 243 2.10 -1.83 -3.44
N GLY A 244 1.39 -1.21 -2.48
CA GLY A 244 1.63 -1.33 -1.04
C GLY A 244 2.15 -0.02 -0.41
N ASN A 245 2.06 0.05 0.92
CA ASN A 245 2.41 1.24 1.70
C ASN A 245 3.65 1.03 2.61
N ASP A 246 4.50 0.07 2.26
CA ASP A 246 5.67 -0.33 3.04
C ASP A 246 6.97 0.25 2.44
N GLY A 247 6.90 1.46 1.88
CA GLY A 247 8.02 2.13 1.22
C GLY A 247 9.25 2.28 2.11
N ALA A 248 9.05 2.41 3.43
CA ALA A 248 10.13 2.50 4.40
C ALA A 248 11.01 1.24 4.48
N THR A 249 10.50 0.10 4.01
CA THR A 249 11.22 -1.17 4.01
C THR A 249 12.33 -1.21 2.95
N GLY A 250 12.28 -0.37 1.91
CA GLY A 250 13.28 -0.31 0.84
C GLY A 250 13.06 -1.38 -0.25
N LEU A 251 14.08 -1.58 -1.10
CA LEU A 251 14.03 -2.43 -2.31
C LEU A 251 13.58 -3.89 -2.03
N PHE A 252 13.08 -4.57 -3.08
CA PHE A 252 12.64 -5.97 -3.02
C PHE A 252 11.56 -6.27 -1.97
N TYR A 253 10.46 -5.50 -2.01
CA TYR A 253 9.34 -5.69 -1.09
C TYR A 253 7.97 -5.73 -1.80
N ALA A 254 7.95 -6.25 -3.03
CA ALA A 254 6.75 -6.26 -3.87
C ALA A 254 5.54 -6.95 -3.20
N SER A 255 4.37 -6.33 -3.32
CA SER A 255 3.11 -6.80 -2.75
C SER A 255 2.47 -7.91 -3.59
N THR A 256 1.94 -8.94 -2.93
CA THR A 256 1.18 -10.05 -3.55
C THR A 256 -0.04 -9.53 -4.34
N ALA A 257 -0.47 -10.32 -5.34
CA ALA A 257 -1.39 -9.96 -6.41
C ALA A 257 -0.91 -8.84 -7.33
N SER A 258 -0.34 -7.76 -6.79
CA SER A 258 0.23 -6.66 -7.59
C SER A 258 1.44 -7.11 -8.41
N ASN A 259 2.23 -8.03 -7.86
CA ASN A 259 3.36 -8.71 -8.52
C ASN A 259 2.92 -9.79 -9.53
N GLY A 260 1.62 -10.02 -9.73
CA GLY A 260 1.12 -10.92 -10.76
C GLY A 260 1.53 -10.51 -12.18
N LYS A 261 1.66 -11.51 -13.06
CA LYS A 261 2.08 -11.31 -14.46
C LYS A 261 1.00 -10.51 -15.21
N LYS A 262 1.41 -9.39 -15.81
CA LYS A 262 0.53 -8.42 -16.52
C LYS A 262 -0.54 -7.75 -15.64
N VAL A 263 -0.54 -7.98 -14.33
CA VAL A 263 -1.35 -7.19 -13.41
C VAL A 263 -0.75 -5.80 -13.34
N THR A 264 -1.57 -4.75 -13.38
CA THR A 264 -1.07 -3.38 -13.34
C THR A 264 -0.95 -2.92 -11.89
N SER A 265 0.27 -2.96 -11.35
CA SER A 265 0.61 -2.48 -10.01
C SER A 265 0.77 -0.97 -10.00
N ILE A 266 0.14 -0.30 -9.02
CA ILE A 266 0.01 1.17 -8.98
C ILE A 266 0.72 1.76 -7.75
N ALA A 267 1.74 2.58 -7.99
CA ALA A 267 2.41 3.41 -6.99
C ALA A 267 1.62 4.67 -6.64
N SER A 268 1.95 5.26 -5.49
CA SER A 268 1.37 6.50 -5.01
C SER A 268 2.27 7.70 -5.29
N ILE A 269 1.65 8.77 -5.74
CA ILE A 269 2.23 10.12 -5.86
C ILE A 269 1.47 11.04 -4.89
N ASP A 270 2.18 11.94 -4.24
CA ASP A 270 1.53 12.93 -3.39
C ASP A 270 0.84 14.00 -4.24
N ASN A 271 -0.40 14.30 -3.88
CA ASN A 271 -1.20 15.31 -4.55
C ASN A 271 -0.49 16.69 -4.48
N GLU A 272 -0.47 17.42 -5.60
CA GLU A 272 0.16 18.75 -5.70
C GLU A 272 -0.55 19.80 -4.85
N VAL A 273 -1.80 19.55 -4.48
CA VAL A 273 -2.59 20.42 -3.60
C VAL A 273 -3.20 19.57 -2.49
N THR A 274 -2.84 19.86 -1.26
CA THR A 274 -3.38 19.18 -0.07
C THR A 274 -4.77 19.75 0.26
N PRO A 275 -5.85 18.95 0.15
CA PRO A 275 -7.13 19.33 0.71
C PRO A 275 -7.06 19.27 2.24
N LEU A 276 -7.72 20.19 2.90
CA LEU A 276 -7.88 20.22 4.35
C LEU A 276 -9.34 20.43 4.66
N LEU A 277 -9.91 19.48 5.36
CA LEU A 277 -11.23 19.63 5.94
C LEU A 277 -11.04 19.99 7.41
N LEU A 278 -11.52 21.17 7.80
CA LEU A 278 -11.25 21.74 9.11
C LEU A 278 -12.56 22.11 9.80
N THR A 279 -12.67 21.70 11.06
CA THR A 279 -13.78 22.11 11.94
C THR A 279 -13.63 23.59 12.27
N GLU A 280 -14.66 24.38 12.02
CA GLU A 280 -14.65 25.82 12.28
C GLU A 280 -14.93 26.13 13.76
N SER A 281 -14.16 27.07 14.30
CA SER A 281 -14.35 27.69 15.62
C SER A 281 -13.99 29.17 15.53
N ASN A 282 -14.08 29.90 16.64
CA ASN A 282 -13.81 31.34 16.66
C ASN A 282 -12.76 31.71 17.70
N PHE A 283 -12.06 32.81 17.49
CA PHE A 283 -11.14 33.38 18.48
C PHE A 283 -11.22 34.91 18.54
N THR A 284 -10.76 35.48 19.64
CA THR A 284 -10.53 36.91 19.81
C THR A 284 -9.11 37.17 20.30
N ILE A 285 -8.58 38.36 19.99
CA ILE A 285 -7.32 38.87 20.55
C ILE A 285 -7.65 40.16 21.28
N ASP A 286 -7.31 40.26 22.58
CA ASP A 286 -7.54 41.41 23.45
C ASP A 286 -9.00 41.96 23.41
N ASP A 287 -9.99 41.05 23.48
CA ASP A 287 -11.42 41.37 23.33
C ASP A 287 -11.78 42.13 22.03
N GLY A 288 -10.95 41.98 21.00
CA GLY A 288 -11.16 42.55 19.67
C GLY A 288 -12.28 41.88 18.85
N GLU A 289 -12.26 42.10 17.54
CA GLU A 289 -13.23 41.46 16.65
C GLU A 289 -13.06 39.93 16.63
N GLN A 290 -14.19 39.23 16.64
CA GLN A 290 -14.26 37.78 16.52
C GLN A 290 -13.79 37.34 15.13
N GLN A 291 -12.85 36.41 15.11
CA GLN A 291 -12.26 35.84 13.89
C GLN A 291 -12.54 34.33 13.82
N GLU A 292 -12.81 33.83 12.63
CA GLU A 292 -12.99 32.39 12.37
C GLU A 292 -11.62 31.72 12.21
N PHE A 293 -11.49 30.48 12.67
CA PHE A 293 -10.35 29.61 12.38
C PHE A 293 -10.80 28.16 12.19
N GLY A 294 -10.02 27.38 11.46
CA GLY A 294 -10.23 25.95 11.27
C GLY A 294 -9.18 25.12 12.00
N TYR A 295 -9.58 23.96 12.53
CA TYR A 295 -8.68 22.97 13.13
C TYR A 295 -9.05 21.55 12.70
N ALA A 296 -8.04 20.69 12.57
CA ALA A 296 -8.21 19.26 12.48
C ALA A 296 -8.60 18.73 13.87
N LEU A 297 -9.75 18.05 13.96
CA LEU A 297 -10.23 17.46 15.20
C LEU A 297 -9.32 16.29 15.60
N GLY A 298 -8.97 16.20 16.88
CA GLY A 298 -8.23 15.06 17.43
C GLY A 298 -9.07 14.22 18.39
N GLU A 299 -8.41 13.23 18.99
CA GLU A 299 -9.02 12.29 19.93
C GLU A 299 -8.32 12.32 21.30
N PRO A 300 -9.04 12.66 22.39
CA PRO A 300 -10.48 12.91 22.48
C PRO A 300 -10.88 14.31 21.94
N GLY A 301 -12.13 14.45 21.51
CA GLY A 301 -12.64 15.63 20.77
C GLY A 301 -13.71 16.43 21.51
N GLU A 302 -13.70 16.47 22.85
CA GLU A 302 -14.74 17.16 23.63
C GLU A 302 -14.52 18.69 23.65
N TRP A 303 -14.97 19.37 22.60
CA TRP A 303 -14.81 20.82 22.45
C TRP A 303 -16.08 21.64 22.68
N ALA A 304 -17.19 20.99 23.04
CA ALA A 304 -18.48 21.65 23.25
C ALA A 304 -18.42 22.67 24.41
N ASP A 305 -18.94 23.88 24.15
CA ASP A 305 -19.07 24.97 25.13
C ASP A 305 -17.75 25.43 25.77
N ILE A 306 -16.60 25.24 25.10
CA ILE A 306 -15.29 25.66 25.62
C ILE A 306 -14.94 27.07 25.16
N SER A 307 -14.77 27.98 26.12
CA SER A 307 -14.25 29.33 25.90
C SER A 307 -13.15 29.61 26.92
N LEU A 308 -11.88 29.52 26.49
CA LEU A 308 -10.72 29.61 27.37
C LEU A 308 -9.55 30.37 26.70
N PRO A 309 -8.72 31.07 27.48
CA PRO A 309 -7.49 31.68 26.97
C PRO A 309 -6.46 30.62 26.56
N LEU A 310 -5.63 30.96 25.56
CA LEU A 310 -4.47 30.17 25.17
C LEU A 310 -3.32 30.38 26.15
N TRP A 311 -2.58 29.30 26.39
CA TRP A 311 -1.28 29.33 27.05
C TRP A 311 -0.27 28.49 26.24
N ALA A 312 0.96 28.97 26.08
CA ALA A 312 2.00 28.26 25.37
C ALA A 312 3.24 28.09 26.28
N PRO A 313 3.89 26.90 26.28
CA PRO A 313 5.05 26.64 27.13
C PRO A 313 6.31 27.39 26.68
N SER A 314 6.35 27.84 25.42
CA SER A 314 7.44 28.63 24.85
C SER A 314 6.92 29.47 23.68
N TYR A 315 7.56 30.61 23.44
CA TYR A 315 7.27 31.48 22.29
C TYR A 315 8.25 31.28 21.13
N ASP A 316 9.24 30.39 21.29
CA ASP A 316 10.15 30.02 20.21
C ASP A 316 9.44 29.08 19.21
N ILE A 317 8.97 29.66 18.10
CA ILE A 317 8.31 28.93 17.01
C ILE A 317 9.23 27.95 16.25
N THR A 318 10.53 27.93 16.56
CA THR A 318 11.52 27.01 15.98
C THR A 318 11.84 25.83 16.91
N GLU A 319 11.35 25.83 18.15
CA GLU A 319 11.63 24.79 19.14
C GLU A 319 10.96 23.45 18.78
N ALA A 320 11.72 22.54 18.19
CA ALA A 320 11.19 21.23 17.79
C ALA A 320 10.85 20.30 18.99
N ALA A 321 11.48 20.52 20.15
CA ALA A 321 11.27 19.72 21.35
C ALA A 321 10.23 20.33 22.33
N GLN A 322 9.44 21.32 21.88
CA GLN A 322 8.52 22.05 22.75
C GLN A 322 7.57 21.08 23.48
N GLY A 323 7.65 21.06 24.80
CA GLY A 323 6.83 20.23 25.66
C GLY A 323 7.12 18.72 25.65
N CYS A 324 8.26 18.30 25.11
CA CYS A 324 8.75 16.93 25.26
C CYS A 324 9.27 16.67 26.68
N GLU A 325 9.90 17.67 27.28
CA GLU A 325 10.32 17.59 28.68
C GLU A 325 9.21 18.05 29.62
N ALA A 326 9.30 17.61 30.88
CA ALA A 326 8.41 18.07 31.94
C ALA A 326 8.45 19.61 32.03
N PHE A 327 7.27 20.23 32.17
CA PHE A 327 7.20 21.69 32.30
C PHE A 327 7.83 22.11 33.63
N SER A 328 8.36 23.33 33.66
CA SER A 328 9.03 23.87 34.84
C SER A 328 8.08 23.98 36.04
N ASP A 329 8.59 23.82 37.26
CA ASP A 329 7.80 23.85 38.51
C ASP A 329 7.06 25.19 38.75
N ASP A 330 7.45 26.26 38.06
CA ASP A 330 6.80 27.58 38.09
C ASP A 330 5.65 27.73 37.07
N THR A 331 5.34 26.68 36.31
CA THR A 331 4.20 26.63 35.40
C THR A 331 2.90 26.82 36.18
N PRO A 332 1.98 27.70 35.72
CA PRO A 332 0.71 27.94 36.40
C PRO A 332 -0.24 26.74 36.31
N ASP A 333 -1.33 26.79 37.06
CA ASP A 333 -2.46 25.86 36.88
C ASP A 333 -3.08 26.06 35.49
N LEU A 334 -3.01 25.03 34.66
CA LEU A 334 -3.45 25.01 33.27
C LEU A 334 -4.91 24.60 33.11
N SER A 335 -5.65 24.33 34.19
CA SER A 335 -7.06 23.90 34.13
C SER A 335 -8.02 24.94 33.55
N GLY A 336 -7.60 26.22 33.54
CA GLY A 336 -8.33 27.35 32.94
C GLY A 336 -7.84 27.76 31.55
N TYR A 337 -7.00 26.95 30.88
CA TYR A 337 -6.39 27.29 29.60
C TYR A 337 -6.60 26.20 28.54
N ILE A 338 -6.51 26.61 27.28
CA ILE A 338 -6.19 25.71 26.17
C ILE A 338 -4.68 25.80 25.93
N VAL A 339 -3.98 24.68 26.07
CA VAL A 339 -2.51 24.64 25.94
C VAL A 339 -2.13 24.50 24.46
N LEU A 340 -1.44 25.49 23.91
CA LEU A 340 -0.94 25.50 22.54
C LEU A 340 0.49 24.93 22.48
N ILE A 341 0.68 23.79 21.82
CA ILE A 341 2.00 23.11 21.73
C ILE A 341 2.38 22.85 20.26
N ARG A 342 3.61 23.16 19.89
CA ARG A 342 4.14 22.84 18.55
C ARG A 342 4.29 21.33 18.38
N ARG A 343 3.88 20.80 17.23
CA ARG A 343 4.25 19.46 16.78
C ARG A 343 5.78 19.37 16.70
N GLY A 344 6.36 18.20 16.96
CA GLY A 344 7.80 18.13 17.12
C GLY A 344 8.35 16.72 17.24
N THR A 345 9.48 16.61 17.93
CA THR A 345 10.29 15.39 18.01
C THR A 345 9.70 14.29 18.89
N CYS A 346 8.79 14.63 19.81
CA CYS A 346 8.11 13.68 20.70
C CYS A 346 6.62 13.53 20.36
N THR A 347 6.01 12.49 20.92
CA THR A 347 4.61 12.13 20.63
C THR A 347 3.60 13.14 21.17
N PHE A 348 2.40 13.18 20.59
CA PHE A 348 1.29 13.98 21.15
C PHE A 348 0.92 13.51 22.56
N VAL A 349 0.92 12.20 22.82
CA VAL A 349 0.65 11.63 24.15
C VAL A 349 1.64 12.17 25.19
N GLU A 350 2.93 12.22 24.87
CA GLU A 350 3.97 12.74 25.77
C GLU A 350 3.77 14.22 26.09
N LYS A 351 3.55 15.05 25.06
CA LYS A 351 3.26 16.49 25.23
C LYS A 351 2.02 16.72 26.07
N ALA A 352 0.93 15.99 25.78
CA ALA A 352 -0.31 16.04 26.54
C ALA A 352 -0.13 15.57 27.98
N THR A 353 0.67 14.53 28.22
CA THR A 353 1.00 14.02 29.56
C THR A 353 1.71 15.09 30.39
N ASN A 354 2.69 15.77 29.81
CA ASN A 354 3.42 16.84 30.49
C ASN A 354 2.51 18.03 30.82
N ALA A 355 1.62 18.42 29.91
CA ALA A 355 0.64 19.48 30.17
C ALA A 355 -0.40 19.09 31.24
N ALA A 356 -0.88 17.84 31.22
CA ALA A 356 -1.89 17.34 32.15
C ALA A 356 -1.39 17.32 33.61
N GLN A 357 -0.09 17.15 33.84
CA GLN A 357 0.52 17.24 35.19
C GLN A 357 0.27 18.60 35.87
N PHE A 358 0.05 19.65 35.08
CA PHE A 358 -0.28 21.00 35.56
C PHE A 358 -1.78 21.33 35.43
N GLY A 359 -2.63 20.32 35.22
CA GLY A 359 -4.09 20.46 35.22
C GLY A 359 -4.71 20.75 33.85
N ALA A 360 -3.94 20.73 32.76
CA ALA A 360 -4.46 20.97 31.42
C ALA A 360 -5.49 19.91 31.02
N LYS A 361 -6.66 20.37 30.54
CA LYS A 361 -7.72 19.50 30.00
C LYS A 361 -7.87 19.59 28.49
N TYR A 362 -7.38 20.67 27.90
CA TYR A 362 -7.52 20.96 26.48
C TYR A 362 -6.15 21.30 25.90
N VAL A 363 -5.73 20.54 24.88
CA VAL A 363 -4.42 20.70 24.25
C VAL A 363 -4.61 20.85 22.76
N LEU A 364 -4.27 22.02 22.23
CA LEU A 364 -4.30 22.30 20.81
C LEU A 364 -2.87 22.29 20.28
N TYR A 365 -2.62 21.52 19.23
CA TYR A 365 -1.33 21.50 18.57
C TYR A 365 -1.30 22.50 17.42
N TYR A 366 -0.11 22.98 17.07
CA TYR A 366 0.10 23.59 15.76
C TYR A 366 1.20 22.87 15.00
N ASN A 367 0.99 22.72 13.70
CA ASN A 367 1.86 21.90 12.87
C ASN A 367 3.28 22.51 12.78
N ASN A 368 4.29 21.65 12.59
CA ASN A 368 5.69 22.05 12.42
C ASN A 368 6.15 22.04 10.96
N VAL A 369 5.33 21.52 10.07
CA VAL A 369 5.49 21.63 8.62
C VAL A 369 4.56 22.71 8.10
N ALA A 370 4.97 23.39 7.02
CA ALA A 370 4.28 24.57 6.51
C ALA A 370 2.85 24.28 6.02
N VAL A 371 2.58 23.05 5.57
CA VAL A 371 1.35 22.64 4.92
C VAL A 371 0.60 21.61 5.76
N GLY A 372 -0.70 21.83 5.90
CA GLY A 372 -1.62 20.87 6.51
C GLY A 372 -1.79 20.95 8.04
N ALA A 373 -2.73 20.15 8.53
CA ALA A 373 -2.99 19.87 9.93
C ALA A 373 -3.54 18.44 10.03
N ILE A 374 -3.14 17.70 11.07
CA ILE A 374 -3.55 16.31 11.29
C ILE A 374 -4.30 16.19 12.60
N GLY A 375 -5.28 15.30 12.69
CA GLY A 375 -5.99 15.02 13.94
C GLY A 375 -5.07 14.31 14.93
N PRO A 376 -4.67 14.94 16.05
CA PRO A 376 -3.79 14.30 17.02
C PRO A 376 -4.57 13.29 17.87
N ALA A 377 -3.99 12.12 18.12
CA ALA A 377 -4.51 11.17 19.09
C ALA A 377 -3.69 11.22 20.39
N THR A 378 -4.37 11.45 21.51
CA THR A 378 -3.79 11.44 22.87
C THR A 378 -4.46 10.38 23.75
N THR A 379 -4.99 9.32 23.13
CA THR A 379 -5.57 8.15 23.79
C THR A 379 -4.52 7.53 24.72
N GLY A 380 -4.73 7.66 26.03
CA GLY A 380 -3.74 7.30 27.06
C GLY A 380 -3.44 8.40 28.07
N VAL A 381 -3.97 9.62 27.87
CA VAL A 381 -3.91 10.72 28.84
C VAL A 381 -5.32 11.02 29.36
N PRO A 382 -5.82 10.35 30.42
CA PRO A 382 -7.23 10.40 30.82
C PRO A 382 -7.75 11.78 31.21
N ASP A 383 -6.88 12.69 31.63
CA ASP A 383 -7.24 14.04 32.09
C ASP A 383 -7.44 15.03 30.94
N VAL A 384 -6.97 14.70 29.72
CA VAL A 384 -7.18 15.52 28.53
C VAL A 384 -8.49 15.11 27.87
N LEU A 385 -9.40 16.08 27.69
CA LEU A 385 -10.76 15.89 27.18
C LEU A 385 -10.91 16.34 25.72
N GLY A 386 -10.15 17.35 25.31
CA GLY A 386 -10.18 17.88 23.95
C GLY A 386 -8.80 18.08 23.37
N THR A 387 -8.58 17.56 22.17
CA THR A 387 -7.39 17.81 21.37
C THR A 387 -7.71 18.06 19.91
N GLY A 388 -6.79 18.72 19.22
CA GLY A 388 -6.92 19.15 17.84
C GLY A 388 -5.64 19.80 17.34
N MET A 389 -5.58 20.10 16.06
CA MET A 389 -4.43 20.77 15.45
C MET A 389 -4.84 21.90 14.52
N VAL A 390 -4.15 23.03 14.61
CA VAL A 390 -4.22 24.10 13.62
C VAL A 390 -2.99 24.07 12.70
N THR A 391 -3.08 24.77 11.57
CA THR A 391 -1.95 24.94 10.66
C THR A 391 -0.78 25.66 11.35
N ALA A 392 0.44 25.47 10.82
CA ALA A 392 1.63 26.17 11.33
C ALA A 392 1.41 27.69 11.37
N ALA A 393 0.90 28.26 10.27
CA ALA A 393 0.64 29.70 10.16
C ALA A 393 -0.34 30.23 11.21
N GLN A 394 -1.41 29.49 11.52
CA GLN A 394 -2.38 29.88 12.54
C GLN A 394 -1.76 29.84 13.94
N GLY A 395 -1.04 28.74 14.26
CA GLY A 395 -0.36 28.60 15.55
C GLY A 395 0.70 29.67 15.78
N GLU A 396 1.55 29.92 14.77
CA GLU A 396 2.57 30.98 14.84
C GLU A 396 1.97 32.38 15.02
N THR A 397 0.80 32.64 14.44
CA THR A 397 0.08 33.90 14.63
C THR A 397 -0.33 34.09 16.09
N TRP A 398 -0.87 33.04 16.72
CA TRP A 398 -1.23 33.08 18.14
C TRP A 398 -0.01 33.15 19.04
N VAL A 399 1.06 32.40 18.76
CA VAL A 399 2.31 32.46 19.54
C VAL A 399 2.89 33.88 19.52
N LYS A 400 2.92 34.55 18.36
CA LYS A 400 3.38 35.95 18.24
C LYS A 400 2.50 36.93 19.02
N ALA A 401 1.18 36.70 19.08
CA ALA A 401 0.28 37.51 19.88
C ALA A 401 0.53 37.34 21.39
N LEU A 402 0.70 36.08 21.85
CA LEU A 402 1.04 35.78 23.24
C LEU A 402 2.41 36.36 23.65
N GLU A 403 3.42 36.27 22.78
CA GLU A 403 4.74 36.88 22.98
C GLU A 403 4.66 38.41 23.13
N ALA A 404 3.77 39.06 22.38
CA ALA A 404 3.51 40.49 22.47
C ALA A 404 2.71 40.90 23.73
N GLY A 405 2.27 39.93 24.55
CA GLY A 405 1.50 40.14 25.77
C GLY A 405 -0.01 40.28 25.56
N SER A 406 -0.51 39.94 24.37
CA SER A 406 -1.95 39.90 24.09
C SER A 406 -2.59 38.63 24.67
N GLU A 407 -3.86 38.72 25.03
CA GLU A 407 -4.69 37.57 25.40
C GLU A 407 -5.41 37.03 24.15
N VAL A 408 -5.23 35.73 23.87
CA VAL A 408 -5.94 35.04 22.80
C VAL A 408 -6.96 34.09 23.43
N VAL A 409 -8.25 34.30 23.18
CA VAL A 409 -9.33 33.45 23.71
C VAL A 409 -9.93 32.64 22.57
N LEU A 410 -9.94 31.31 22.70
CA LEU A 410 -10.62 30.43 21.75
C LEU A 410 -12.03 30.14 22.24
N ASN A 411 -13.00 30.33 21.36
CA ASN A 411 -14.40 29.98 21.51
C ASN A 411 -14.68 28.77 20.61
N MET A 412 -14.52 27.59 21.19
CA MET A 412 -14.64 26.33 20.50
C MET A 412 -16.13 25.99 20.31
N LEU A 413 -16.50 25.72 19.06
CA LEU A 413 -17.83 25.19 18.76
C LEU A 413 -17.84 23.69 19.06
N ASP A 414 -19.02 23.19 19.45
CA ASP A 414 -19.25 21.75 19.54
C ASP A 414 -18.97 21.13 18.16
N PRO A 415 -17.96 20.24 18.03
CA PRO A 415 -17.64 19.66 16.75
C PRO A 415 -18.83 18.90 16.15
N LEU A 416 -19.87 18.54 16.95
CA LEU A 416 -21.10 17.88 16.46
C LEU A 416 -21.92 18.75 15.55
N THR A 417 -21.81 20.05 15.72
CA THR A 417 -22.67 21.04 15.06
C THR A 417 -21.88 22.15 14.37
N ALA A 418 -20.56 22.22 14.62
CA ALA A 418 -19.65 23.16 13.99
C ALA A 418 -19.64 22.98 12.46
N PRO A 419 -19.61 24.08 11.68
CA PRO A 419 -19.36 23.99 10.25
C PRO A 419 -18.00 23.34 9.96
N VAL A 420 -17.92 22.66 8.83
CA VAL A 420 -16.65 22.18 8.27
C VAL A 420 -16.32 23.05 7.06
N SER A 421 -15.06 23.47 6.96
CA SER A 421 -14.52 24.16 5.79
C SER A 421 -13.61 23.23 5.00
N LEU A 422 -13.76 23.23 3.68
CA LEU A 422 -12.79 22.63 2.76
C LEU A 422 -11.87 23.73 2.26
N THR A 423 -10.59 23.61 2.59
CA THR A 423 -9.54 24.52 2.13
C THR A 423 -8.46 23.74 1.39
N TYR A 424 -7.66 24.44 0.59
CA TYR A 424 -6.64 23.85 -0.25
C TYR A 424 -5.33 24.59 -0.03
N GLN A 425 -4.22 23.85 0.05
CA GLN A 425 -2.87 24.40 0.17
C GLN A 425 -1.94 23.70 -0.82
N ASP A 426 -1.07 24.47 -1.48
CA ASP A 426 -0.07 23.89 -2.39
C ASP A 426 0.91 23.01 -1.61
N ASN A 427 1.07 21.76 -2.04
CA ASN A 427 2.02 20.82 -1.47
C ASN A 427 3.41 21.08 -2.05
N THR A 428 4.13 22.00 -1.42
CA THR A 428 5.48 22.41 -1.85
C THR A 428 6.60 21.46 -1.43
N ALA A 429 6.30 20.44 -0.60
CA ALA A 429 7.30 19.51 -0.10
C ALA A 429 7.42 18.25 -0.97
N THR A 430 6.28 17.62 -1.25
CA THR A 430 6.22 16.31 -1.92
C THR A 430 5.25 16.27 -3.09
N GLY A 431 4.48 17.33 -3.33
CA GLY A 431 3.47 17.38 -4.39
C GLY A 431 4.05 17.07 -5.76
N GLY A 432 3.45 16.10 -6.46
CA GLY A 432 3.90 15.62 -7.76
C GLY A 432 5.02 14.56 -7.70
N TYR A 433 5.53 14.22 -6.51
CA TYR A 433 6.58 13.21 -6.33
C TYR A 433 6.07 11.94 -5.65
N ALA A 434 6.89 10.88 -5.65
CA ALA A 434 6.58 9.62 -5.00
C ALA A 434 6.19 9.85 -3.53
N SER A 435 5.05 9.29 -3.11
CA SER A 435 4.72 9.22 -1.70
C SER A 435 5.77 8.38 -0.98
N SER A 436 6.30 8.83 0.16
CA SER A 436 7.38 8.12 0.86
C SER A 436 7.00 6.70 1.31
N PHE A 437 5.71 6.45 1.52
CA PHE A 437 5.17 5.14 1.87
C PHE A 437 5.02 4.20 0.67
N THR A 438 5.12 4.64 -0.59
CA THR A 438 4.89 3.75 -1.74
C THR A 438 5.93 2.62 -1.74
N THR A 439 5.47 1.36 -1.76
CA THR A 439 6.34 0.17 -1.70
C THR A 439 7.33 0.14 -2.87
N TRP A 440 8.58 -0.23 -2.55
CA TRP A 440 9.66 -0.40 -3.52
C TRP A 440 9.75 -1.85 -4.01
N ASN A 441 10.10 -1.99 -5.28
CA ASN A 441 10.28 -3.25 -6.01
C ASN A 441 11.76 -3.34 -6.49
N PRO A 442 12.22 -4.23 -7.39
CA PRO A 442 11.52 -5.20 -8.24
C PRO A 442 10.94 -6.39 -7.45
N THR A 443 10.34 -7.35 -8.15
CA THR A 443 10.07 -8.69 -7.59
C THR A 443 11.38 -9.48 -7.44
N PHE A 444 11.35 -10.63 -6.76
CA PHE A 444 12.53 -11.50 -6.64
C PHE A 444 12.91 -12.18 -7.97
N GLU A 445 12.01 -12.16 -8.96
CA GLU A 445 12.26 -12.58 -10.34
C GLU A 445 12.67 -11.41 -11.27
N MET A 446 12.96 -10.24 -10.70
CA MET A 446 13.35 -9.01 -11.40
C MET A 446 12.26 -8.40 -12.30
N ASP A 447 11.01 -8.83 -12.16
CA ASP A 447 9.90 -8.18 -12.87
C ASP A 447 9.75 -6.72 -12.40
N ILE A 448 9.52 -5.83 -13.37
CA ILE A 448 9.29 -4.41 -13.09
C ILE A 448 7.91 -4.23 -12.49
N LYS A 449 7.92 -3.75 -11.26
CA LYS A 449 6.77 -3.25 -10.49
C LYS A 449 7.20 -1.94 -9.81
N PRO A 450 6.27 -1.03 -9.48
CA PRO A 450 4.94 -0.94 -10.05
C PRO A 450 4.99 -0.68 -11.58
N GLN A 451 3.86 -0.79 -12.27
CA GLN A 451 3.78 -0.44 -13.70
C GLN A 451 3.69 1.08 -13.87
N LEU A 452 2.90 1.74 -13.03
CA LEU A 452 2.50 3.14 -13.14
C LEU A 452 2.40 3.77 -11.76
N ALA A 453 2.31 5.09 -11.73
CA ALA A 453 1.96 5.84 -10.54
C ALA A 453 0.77 6.78 -10.80
N SER A 454 0.01 7.07 -9.74
CA SER A 454 -1.05 8.07 -9.78
C SER A 454 -1.24 8.71 -8.40
N PRO A 455 -1.97 9.84 -8.30
CA PRO A 455 -2.23 10.50 -7.03
C PRO A 455 -2.85 9.56 -6.00
N GLY A 456 -2.17 9.38 -4.88
CA GLY A 456 -2.60 8.54 -3.76
C GLY A 456 -2.33 9.15 -2.38
N GLY A 457 -1.51 10.20 -2.28
CA GLY A 457 -1.33 10.96 -1.05
C GLY A 457 -2.31 12.13 -0.93
N ASN A 458 -2.98 12.27 0.22
CA ASN A 458 -3.92 13.34 0.55
C ASN A 458 -5.11 13.43 -0.43
N ILE A 459 -5.82 12.32 -0.63
CA ILE A 459 -6.94 12.23 -1.57
C ILE A 459 -8.27 12.40 -0.85
N LEU A 460 -9.00 13.46 -1.20
CA LEU A 460 -10.37 13.69 -0.79
C LEU A 460 -11.31 12.74 -1.55
N SER A 461 -12.13 11.97 -0.83
CA SER A 461 -13.18 11.14 -1.40
C SER A 461 -14.34 10.92 -0.43
N THR A 462 -15.32 10.13 -0.84
CA THR A 462 -16.46 9.70 -0.02
C THR A 462 -16.01 8.83 1.15
N TYR A 463 -16.81 8.78 2.20
CA TYR A 463 -16.61 7.92 3.36
C TYR A 463 -18.00 7.56 3.91
N PRO A 464 -18.18 6.46 4.68
CA PRO A 464 -19.52 6.10 5.14
C PRO A 464 -20.19 7.26 5.89
N ILE A 465 -21.49 7.46 5.66
CA ILE A 465 -22.27 8.49 6.35
C ILE A 465 -22.12 8.37 7.88
N PRO A 466 -22.17 7.15 8.49
CA PRO A 466 -21.98 6.99 9.93
C PRO A 466 -20.57 7.32 10.43
N LEU A 467 -19.58 7.41 9.53
CA LEU A 467 -18.17 7.64 9.87
C LEU A 467 -17.64 9.01 9.42
N GLY A 468 -18.45 9.80 8.73
CA GLY A 468 -18.01 11.14 8.34
C GLY A 468 -18.45 11.67 6.99
N THR A 469 -19.08 10.86 6.15
CA THR A 469 -19.53 11.22 4.79
C THR A 469 -18.38 11.48 3.79
N TYR A 470 -17.30 12.16 4.16
CA TYR A 470 -16.11 12.35 3.33
C TYR A 470 -14.85 12.19 4.14
N ALA A 471 -13.73 11.84 3.52
CA ALA A 471 -12.45 11.74 4.20
C ALA A 471 -11.29 12.06 3.26
N ILE A 472 -10.15 12.44 3.84
CA ILE A 472 -8.87 12.58 3.15
C ILE A 472 -8.00 11.42 3.62
N LEU A 473 -7.68 10.52 2.71
CA LEU A 473 -6.83 9.35 2.97
C LEU A 473 -5.56 9.43 2.12
N SER A 474 -4.49 8.81 2.62
CA SER A 474 -3.23 8.63 1.90
C SER A 474 -2.89 7.15 1.81
N GLY A 475 -2.60 6.68 0.59
CA GLY A 475 -2.20 5.30 0.33
C GLY A 475 -2.15 4.97 -1.15
N THR A 476 -1.39 3.93 -1.51
CA THR A 476 -1.50 3.30 -2.83
C THR A 476 -2.92 2.78 -3.11
N SER A 477 -3.69 2.54 -2.05
CA SER A 477 -5.11 2.25 -2.08
C SER A 477 -5.97 3.33 -2.75
N MET A 478 -5.55 4.59 -2.71
CA MET A 478 -6.25 5.72 -3.37
C MET A 478 -5.76 5.91 -4.80
N ALA A 479 -4.48 5.60 -5.07
CA ALA A 479 -3.91 5.65 -6.41
C ALA A 479 -4.51 4.57 -7.34
N CYS A 480 -4.59 3.34 -6.86
CA CYS A 480 -5.10 2.19 -7.61
C CYS A 480 -6.47 2.40 -8.31
N PRO A 481 -7.55 2.82 -7.61
CA PRO A 481 -8.86 3.02 -8.23
C PRO A 481 -8.89 4.16 -9.25
N LEU A 482 -8.04 5.17 -9.10
CA LEU A 482 -7.92 6.26 -10.06
C LEU A 482 -7.51 5.69 -11.43
N VAL A 483 -6.53 4.78 -11.46
CA VAL A 483 -6.09 4.12 -12.68
C VAL A 483 -7.15 3.16 -13.23
N ALA A 484 -7.87 2.42 -12.38
CA ALA A 484 -8.98 1.58 -12.83
C ALA A 484 -10.05 2.39 -13.60
N ALA A 485 -10.35 3.60 -13.12
CA ALA A 485 -11.28 4.49 -13.79
C ALA A 485 -10.69 5.10 -15.08
N ILE A 486 -9.38 5.40 -15.11
CA ILE A 486 -8.68 5.82 -16.34
C ILE A 486 -8.77 4.75 -17.44
N TYR A 487 -8.65 3.46 -17.09
CA TYR A 487 -8.86 2.36 -18.05
C TYR A 487 -10.25 2.44 -18.71
N ALA A 488 -11.30 2.79 -17.94
CA ALA A 488 -12.65 2.96 -18.47
C ALA A 488 -12.75 4.15 -19.44
N LEU A 489 -12.13 5.28 -19.11
CA LEU A 489 -12.11 6.46 -20.00
C LEU A 489 -11.36 6.17 -21.31
N ILE A 490 -10.17 5.55 -21.22
CA ILE A 490 -9.37 5.15 -22.39
C ILE A 490 -10.15 4.16 -23.26
N SER A 491 -10.87 3.22 -22.65
CA SER A 491 -11.73 2.28 -23.37
C SER A 491 -12.80 2.99 -24.19
N ASN A 492 -13.46 4.02 -23.66
CA ASN A 492 -14.43 4.78 -24.45
C ASN A 492 -13.78 5.54 -25.61
N ALA A 493 -12.57 6.08 -25.41
CA ALA A 493 -11.85 6.80 -26.46
C ALA A 493 -11.32 5.86 -27.57
N ARG A 494 -10.83 4.67 -27.19
CA ARG A 494 -10.10 3.77 -28.10
C ARG A 494 -10.90 2.55 -28.56
N GLY A 495 -11.99 2.22 -27.89
CA GLY A 495 -12.82 1.05 -28.19
C GLY A 495 -12.17 -0.30 -27.84
N THR A 496 -11.21 -0.33 -26.91
CA THR A 496 -10.54 -1.56 -26.47
C THR A 496 -10.33 -1.57 -24.96
N LEU A 497 -10.37 -2.77 -24.37
CA LEU A 497 -9.97 -3.08 -22.99
C LEU A 497 -8.90 -4.17 -22.93
N ASP A 498 -8.22 -4.44 -24.06
CA ASP A 498 -7.12 -5.39 -24.09
C ASP A 498 -6.05 -5.00 -23.07
N PRO A 499 -5.78 -5.83 -22.03
CA PRO A 499 -4.95 -5.42 -20.91
C PRO A 499 -3.54 -5.00 -21.32
N SER A 500 -2.91 -5.77 -22.21
CA SER A 500 -1.56 -5.47 -22.68
C SER A 500 -1.51 -4.19 -23.51
N THR A 501 -2.53 -3.93 -24.34
CA THR A 501 -2.59 -2.70 -25.13
C THR A 501 -2.73 -1.48 -24.23
N ILE A 502 -3.64 -1.49 -23.25
CA ILE A 502 -3.81 -0.33 -22.35
C ILE A 502 -2.59 -0.14 -21.47
N GLU A 503 -2.05 -1.20 -20.87
CA GLU A 503 -0.84 -1.07 -20.02
C GLU A 503 0.34 -0.51 -20.81
N ASN A 504 0.57 -0.98 -22.04
CA ASN A 504 1.64 -0.46 -22.90
C ASN A 504 1.42 1.01 -23.26
N LEU A 505 0.18 1.42 -23.56
CA LEU A 505 -0.14 2.83 -23.83
C LEU A 505 0.13 3.71 -22.62
N LEU A 506 -0.41 3.30 -21.46
CA LEU A 506 -0.25 4.05 -20.22
C LEU A 506 1.22 4.16 -19.80
N SER A 507 1.98 3.07 -19.91
CA SER A 507 3.41 3.09 -19.61
C SER A 507 4.15 3.99 -20.60
N ALA A 508 3.87 3.86 -21.90
CA ALA A 508 4.54 4.62 -22.93
C ALA A 508 4.35 6.14 -22.80
N THR A 509 3.17 6.58 -22.35
CA THR A 509 2.82 8.00 -22.23
C THR A 509 2.92 8.53 -20.79
N ALA A 510 3.32 7.71 -19.82
CA ALA A 510 3.48 8.15 -18.44
C ALA A 510 4.58 9.22 -18.33
N ASN A 511 4.50 10.02 -17.26
CA ASN A 511 5.43 11.11 -16.99
C ASN A 511 6.36 10.73 -15.82
N PRO A 512 7.63 10.34 -16.08
CA PRO A 512 8.62 10.08 -15.04
C PRO A 512 8.84 11.30 -14.13
N GLN A 513 9.03 11.07 -12.84
CA GLN A 513 9.25 12.13 -11.85
C GLN A 513 10.68 12.14 -11.33
N PHE A 514 11.11 13.30 -10.84
CA PHE A 514 12.35 13.40 -10.10
C PHE A 514 12.25 12.67 -8.76
N LEU A 515 13.39 12.20 -8.26
CA LEU A 515 13.49 11.59 -6.95
C LEU A 515 13.19 12.64 -5.85
N ASN A 516 12.41 12.23 -4.87
CA ASN A 516 12.15 12.99 -3.65
C ASN A 516 12.23 12.03 -2.45
N ASP A 517 12.95 12.40 -1.39
CA ASP A 517 13.12 11.57 -0.19
C ASP A 517 12.14 11.88 0.94
N GLY A 518 11.12 12.70 0.66
CA GLY A 518 10.17 13.25 1.63
C GLY A 518 10.64 14.56 2.26
N ASN A 519 11.88 15.00 2.01
CA ASN A 519 12.44 16.24 2.54
C ASN A 519 13.01 17.14 1.43
N GLN A 520 13.66 16.57 0.42
CA GLN A 520 14.24 17.29 -0.70
C GLN A 520 13.99 16.58 -2.04
N THR A 521 13.94 17.38 -3.10
CA THR A 521 13.89 16.90 -4.48
C THR A 521 15.29 16.92 -5.10
N PHE A 522 15.67 15.83 -5.75
CA PHE A 522 16.96 15.66 -6.43
C PHE A 522 16.82 15.96 -7.93
N SER A 523 17.94 16.19 -8.61
CA SER A 523 17.94 16.41 -10.08
C SER A 523 17.90 15.13 -10.91
N THR A 524 17.99 13.96 -10.26
CA THR A 524 17.90 12.63 -10.88
C THR A 524 16.46 12.14 -10.89
N LEU A 525 16.10 11.34 -11.90
CA LEU A 525 14.79 10.69 -11.93
C LEU A 525 14.66 9.65 -10.81
N ALA A 526 13.45 9.52 -10.26
CA ALA A 526 13.11 8.47 -9.33
C ALA A 526 13.34 7.09 -10.00
N PRO A 527 13.87 6.10 -9.25
CA PRO A 527 14.07 4.76 -9.78
C PRO A 527 12.77 4.14 -10.31
N VAL A 528 12.87 3.35 -11.38
CA VAL A 528 11.73 2.59 -11.93
C VAL A 528 11.15 1.63 -10.88
N SER A 529 11.99 1.11 -9.98
CA SER A 529 11.57 0.29 -8.83
C SER A 529 10.63 1.00 -7.84
N GLN A 530 10.55 2.34 -7.88
CA GLN A 530 9.67 3.14 -7.03
C GLN A 530 8.40 3.57 -7.76
N LEU A 531 8.50 4.05 -9.01
CA LEU A 531 7.38 4.67 -9.73
C LEU A 531 6.97 3.99 -11.05
N GLY A 532 7.65 2.92 -11.46
CA GLY A 532 7.40 2.30 -12.76
C GLY A 532 7.67 3.28 -13.90
N ALA A 533 6.68 3.46 -14.78
CA ALA A 533 6.77 4.42 -15.88
C ALA A 533 6.53 5.89 -15.47
N GLY A 534 6.10 6.15 -14.22
CA GLY A 534 5.76 7.48 -13.73
C GLY A 534 4.26 7.78 -13.69
N ILE A 535 3.91 9.06 -13.60
CA ILE A 535 2.51 9.51 -13.44
C ILE A 535 1.72 9.21 -14.72
N VAL A 536 0.63 8.45 -14.59
CA VAL A 536 -0.30 8.17 -15.67
C VAL A 536 -0.80 9.45 -16.36
N GLN A 537 -0.77 9.51 -17.70
CA GLN A 537 -1.29 10.63 -18.51
C GLN A 537 -2.44 10.12 -19.39
N ALA A 538 -3.67 10.22 -18.89
CA ALA A 538 -4.85 9.57 -19.46
C ALA A 538 -5.18 10.09 -20.87
N TYR A 539 -5.11 11.40 -21.08
CA TYR A 539 -5.41 12.03 -22.37
C TYR A 539 -4.39 11.63 -23.43
N ASP A 540 -3.10 11.70 -23.09
CA ASP A 540 -2.03 11.30 -24.00
C ASP A 540 -2.16 9.82 -24.40
N ALA A 541 -2.43 8.92 -23.43
CA ALA A 541 -2.66 7.50 -23.71
C ALA A 541 -3.89 7.25 -24.60
N ALA A 542 -4.98 8.00 -24.38
CA ALA A 542 -6.22 7.87 -25.14
C ALA A 542 -6.01 8.24 -26.63
N HIS A 543 -5.21 9.27 -26.90
CA HIS A 543 -5.01 9.83 -28.24
C HIS A 543 -3.71 9.39 -28.93
N ALA A 544 -2.83 8.67 -28.23
CA ALA A 544 -1.60 8.15 -28.80
C ALA A 544 -1.86 7.29 -30.05
N THR A 545 -1.17 7.66 -31.13
CA THR A 545 -1.19 6.93 -32.41
C THR A 545 0.00 5.97 -32.55
N THR A 546 1.00 6.09 -31.68
CA THR A 546 2.10 5.14 -31.55
C THR A 546 1.78 4.12 -30.47
N LEU A 547 1.99 2.84 -30.76
CA LEU A 547 1.85 1.75 -29.79
C LEU A 547 3.18 1.01 -29.66
N LEU A 548 3.68 0.89 -28.43
CA LEU A 548 4.82 0.04 -28.11
C LEU A 548 4.34 -1.38 -27.82
N SER A 549 5.13 -2.38 -28.22
CA SER A 549 4.80 -3.80 -27.96
C SER A 549 5.10 -4.25 -26.52
N LYS A 550 5.69 -3.39 -25.69
CA LYS A 550 6.14 -3.67 -24.33
C LYS A 550 5.79 -2.49 -23.42
N SER A 551 5.45 -2.78 -22.17
CA SER A 551 5.29 -1.78 -21.11
C SER A 551 6.61 -1.50 -20.37
N SER A 552 7.57 -2.42 -20.42
CA SER A 552 8.90 -2.25 -19.80
C SER A 552 9.91 -3.30 -20.32
N LEU A 553 11.19 -3.14 -19.96
CA LEU A 553 12.30 -4.06 -20.28
C LEU A 553 13.09 -4.43 -19.02
N ALA A 554 13.03 -5.69 -18.57
CA ALA A 554 13.78 -6.18 -17.42
C ALA A 554 15.03 -6.97 -17.86
N PHE A 555 16.21 -6.47 -17.53
CA PHE A 555 17.51 -7.05 -17.93
C PHE A 555 18.05 -8.10 -16.94
N ASN A 556 17.32 -8.32 -15.83
CA ASN A 556 17.61 -9.27 -14.76
C ASN A 556 18.88 -8.92 -13.95
N ASP A 557 19.31 -9.85 -13.09
CA ASP A 557 20.55 -9.78 -12.31
C ASP A 557 21.78 -10.25 -13.11
N THR A 558 22.96 -10.30 -12.49
CA THR A 558 24.21 -10.63 -13.20
C THR A 558 24.26 -12.09 -13.65
N ASP A 559 23.68 -13.02 -12.89
CA ASP A 559 23.71 -14.44 -13.21
C ASP A 559 22.74 -14.81 -14.34
N ASN A 560 21.61 -14.11 -14.41
CA ASN A 560 20.56 -14.34 -15.40
C ASN A 560 20.49 -13.19 -16.43
N PHE A 561 21.58 -12.45 -16.58
CA PHE A 561 21.63 -11.22 -17.38
C PHE A 561 21.21 -11.46 -18.83
N VAL A 562 20.25 -10.66 -19.31
CA VAL A 562 19.81 -10.67 -20.71
C VAL A 562 20.32 -9.40 -21.38
N ASP A 563 21.45 -9.49 -22.09
CA ASP A 563 22.15 -8.32 -22.64
C ASP A 563 21.32 -7.48 -23.62
N THR A 564 20.47 -8.13 -24.41
CA THR A 564 19.71 -7.51 -25.51
C THR A 564 18.24 -7.89 -25.44
N LEU A 565 17.38 -6.88 -25.36
CA LEU A 565 15.93 -7.01 -25.46
C LEU A 565 15.39 -6.23 -26.65
N ASN A 566 14.20 -6.60 -27.12
CA ASN A 566 13.57 -5.96 -28.27
C ASN A 566 12.18 -5.43 -27.91
N PHE A 567 11.81 -4.32 -28.53
CA PHE A 567 10.44 -3.84 -28.60
C PHE A 567 10.10 -3.35 -30.00
N THR A 568 8.82 -3.33 -30.34
CA THR A 568 8.31 -2.85 -31.63
C THR A 568 7.56 -1.54 -31.42
N ILE A 569 7.82 -0.59 -32.32
CA ILE A 569 7.09 0.67 -32.47
C ILE A 569 6.09 0.46 -33.61
N LYS A 570 4.79 0.58 -33.31
CA LYS A 570 3.73 0.48 -34.31
C LYS A 570 3.06 1.84 -34.49
N ASN A 571 3.02 2.32 -35.72
CA ASN A 571 2.35 3.56 -36.08
C ASN A 571 0.91 3.26 -36.55
N LEU A 572 -0.08 3.59 -35.72
CA LEU A 572 -1.51 3.45 -36.04
C LEU A 572 -2.07 4.67 -36.79
N GLY A 573 -1.24 5.69 -37.04
CA GLY A 573 -1.59 6.91 -37.75
C GLY A 573 -1.77 6.71 -39.26
N THR A 574 -2.11 7.81 -39.93
CA THR A 574 -2.34 7.85 -41.39
C THR A 574 -1.15 8.42 -42.17
N GLU A 575 -0.15 8.95 -41.46
CA GLU A 575 1.07 9.53 -42.02
C GLU A 575 2.29 8.82 -41.43
N ASP A 576 3.41 8.89 -42.13
CA ASP A 576 4.69 8.35 -41.65
C ASP A 576 5.15 9.15 -40.42
N VAL A 577 5.63 8.45 -39.39
CA VAL A 577 6.18 9.07 -38.18
C VAL A 577 7.65 8.72 -38.07
N THR A 578 8.48 9.73 -37.87
CA THR A 578 9.90 9.53 -37.57
C THR A 578 10.13 9.75 -36.09
N TYR A 579 10.76 8.77 -35.44
CA TYR A 579 11.09 8.80 -34.03
C TYR A 579 12.59 9.01 -33.86
N ASP A 580 12.96 10.02 -33.07
CA ASP A 580 14.30 10.18 -32.53
C ASP A 580 14.37 9.40 -31.21
N LEU A 581 15.28 8.42 -31.15
CA LEU A 581 15.40 7.44 -30.06
C LEU A 581 16.64 7.76 -29.21
N SER A 582 16.48 7.74 -27.89
CA SER A 582 17.57 7.95 -26.93
C SER A 582 17.31 7.15 -25.64
N SER A 583 18.18 7.29 -24.65
CA SER A 583 17.91 6.86 -23.27
C SER A 583 18.16 8.00 -22.28
N VAL A 584 17.56 7.88 -21.11
CA VAL A 584 17.85 8.71 -19.92
C VAL A 584 17.91 7.81 -18.69
N GLY A 585 18.93 7.99 -17.87
CA GLY A 585 19.09 7.25 -16.63
C GLY A 585 18.16 7.72 -15.52
N ALA A 586 17.76 6.79 -14.66
CA ALA A 586 17.18 7.08 -13.36
C ALA A 586 18.18 6.75 -12.26
N SER A 587 17.88 7.18 -11.03
CA SER A 587 18.75 6.87 -9.90
C SER A 587 18.86 5.36 -9.69
N THR A 588 20.05 4.91 -9.31
CA THR A 588 20.32 3.52 -8.92
C THR A 588 20.36 3.42 -7.41
N GLY A 589 19.62 2.46 -6.85
CA GLY A 589 19.58 2.20 -5.41
C GLY A 589 20.45 1.01 -5.05
N TYR A 590 21.33 1.18 -4.06
CA TYR A 590 21.98 0.05 -3.41
C TYR A 590 20.98 -0.67 -2.52
N THR A 591 20.89 -1.99 -2.66
CA THR A 591 20.04 -2.80 -1.79
C THR A 591 20.64 -2.91 -0.40
N PHE A 592 21.95 -3.13 -0.33
CA PHE A 592 22.66 -3.33 0.94
C PHE A 592 23.70 -2.24 1.20
N SER A 593 23.93 -1.93 2.47
CA SER A 593 25.11 -1.19 2.97
C SER A 593 26.16 -2.17 3.50
N ASP A 594 26.57 -2.03 4.76
CA ASP A 594 27.47 -2.95 5.47
C ASP A 594 26.68 -4.07 6.20
N SER A 595 25.44 -4.32 5.77
CA SER A 595 24.45 -5.23 6.38
C SER A 595 23.96 -6.26 5.37
N ILE A 596 23.52 -7.43 5.85
CA ILE A 596 22.85 -8.46 5.05
C ILE A 596 21.36 -8.15 4.81
N TYR A 597 20.83 -7.14 5.48
CA TYR A 597 19.44 -6.70 5.34
C TYR A 597 19.35 -5.53 4.36
N PRO A 598 18.32 -5.49 3.49
CA PRO A 598 18.13 -4.35 2.62
C PRO A 598 17.94 -3.05 3.41
N ASP A 599 18.58 -1.97 2.95
CA ASP A 599 18.54 -0.68 3.62
C ASP A 599 17.12 -0.04 3.55
N PRO A 600 16.64 0.58 4.64
CA PRO A 600 15.34 1.23 4.68
C PRO A 600 15.32 2.58 3.94
N PHE A 601 14.13 3.05 3.58
CA PHE A 601 13.90 4.38 3.03
C PHE A 601 13.19 5.31 4.04
N PRO A 602 13.54 6.60 4.15
CA PRO A 602 14.74 7.23 3.62
C PRO A 602 15.99 6.73 4.35
N GLY A 603 17.09 6.52 3.62
CA GLY A 603 18.35 6.00 4.18
C GLY A 603 19.14 5.14 3.22
N LEU A 604 18.47 4.42 2.34
CA LEU A 604 19.09 3.66 1.26
C LEU A 604 19.93 4.57 0.37
N GLU A 605 21.14 4.11 0.04
CA GLU A 605 22.08 4.88 -0.77
C GLU A 605 21.66 4.91 -2.24
N LEU A 606 21.60 6.12 -2.80
CA LEU A 606 21.21 6.39 -4.18
C LEU A 606 22.36 7.06 -4.92
N THR A 607 22.67 6.56 -6.12
CA THR A 607 23.65 7.14 -7.04
C THR A 607 22.98 7.58 -8.36
N ASP A 608 23.64 8.47 -9.10
CA ASP A 608 23.25 8.90 -10.44
C ASP A 608 23.90 8.06 -11.56
N GLU A 609 24.62 7.00 -11.19
CA GLU A 609 25.13 6.00 -12.14
C GLU A 609 23.99 5.09 -12.63
N TYR A 610 24.01 4.76 -13.92
CA TYR A 610 23.02 3.89 -14.56
C TYR A 610 23.66 3.17 -15.76
N ALA A 611 22.93 2.19 -16.30
CA ALA A 611 23.37 1.42 -17.45
C ALA A 611 23.66 2.28 -18.70
N THR A 612 24.74 1.95 -19.42
CA THR A 612 24.94 2.46 -20.77
C THR A 612 24.01 1.70 -21.72
N VAL A 613 23.28 2.42 -22.57
CA VAL A 613 22.30 1.85 -23.50
C VAL A 613 22.75 2.05 -24.95
N GLU A 614 22.80 0.97 -25.71
CA GLU A 614 22.99 0.98 -27.16
C GLU A 614 21.71 0.55 -27.87
N LEU A 615 21.19 1.41 -28.75
CA LEU A 615 20.01 1.15 -29.57
C LEU A 615 20.42 0.73 -30.98
N SER A 616 19.72 -0.24 -31.57
CA SER A 616 19.98 -0.66 -32.96
C SER A 616 19.85 0.49 -33.97
N GLU A 617 18.98 1.46 -33.66
CA GLU A 617 18.80 2.69 -34.41
C GLU A 617 18.63 3.85 -33.41
N SER A 618 19.25 5.00 -33.69
CA SER A 618 18.99 6.25 -32.96
C SER A 618 17.87 7.08 -33.59
N LYS A 619 17.43 6.70 -34.79
CA LYS A 619 16.36 7.36 -35.54
C LYS A 619 15.72 6.37 -36.49
N VAL A 620 14.40 6.22 -36.42
CA VAL A 620 13.62 5.28 -37.24
C VAL A 620 12.40 5.98 -37.82
N THR A 621 12.08 5.73 -39.10
CA THR A 621 10.82 6.17 -39.73
C THR A 621 9.91 4.98 -39.89
N VAL A 622 8.73 5.04 -39.27
CA VAL A 622 7.70 4.00 -39.35
C VAL A 622 6.55 4.52 -40.21
N ALA A 623 6.31 3.82 -41.32
CA ALA A 623 5.25 4.20 -42.25
C ALA A 623 3.87 4.09 -41.60
N ALA A 624 2.88 4.80 -42.14
CA ALA A 624 1.50 4.71 -41.68
C ALA A 624 1.00 3.25 -41.68
N ASN A 625 0.45 2.79 -40.54
CA ASN A 625 -0.02 1.40 -40.32
C ASN A 625 1.08 0.33 -40.42
N ASP A 626 2.35 0.72 -40.28
CA ASP A 626 3.50 -0.19 -40.27
C ASP A 626 4.15 -0.27 -38.88
N GLU A 627 5.15 -1.13 -38.75
CA GLU A 627 5.89 -1.32 -37.51
C GLU A 627 7.40 -1.47 -37.73
N ALA A 628 8.19 -1.08 -36.73
CA ALA A 628 9.64 -1.26 -36.72
C ALA A 628 10.11 -1.81 -35.36
N THR A 629 11.07 -2.74 -35.40
CA THR A 629 11.64 -3.34 -34.18
C THR A 629 12.97 -2.68 -33.84
N ILE A 630 13.11 -2.29 -32.57
CA ILE A 630 14.33 -1.72 -32.00
C ILE A 630 14.92 -2.72 -31.02
N SER A 631 16.21 -2.99 -31.17
CA SER A 631 17.00 -3.74 -30.17
C SER A 631 17.64 -2.77 -29.20
N VAL A 632 17.60 -3.14 -27.92
CA VAL A 632 18.15 -2.39 -26.79
C VAL A 632 19.18 -3.28 -26.13
N THR A 633 20.46 -2.91 -26.26
CA THR A 633 21.57 -3.58 -25.58
C THR A 633 21.99 -2.75 -24.38
N VAL A 634 22.14 -3.38 -23.22
CA VAL A 634 22.53 -2.71 -21.98
C VAL A 634 23.92 -3.17 -21.55
N THR A 635 24.74 -2.22 -21.08
CA THR A 635 25.92 -2.51 -20.26
C THR A 635 25.65 -1.97 -18.85
N PRO A 636 25.57 -2.85 -17.83
CA PRO A 636 25.36 -2.42 -16.44
C PRO A 636 26.45 -1.44 -15.96
N PRO A 637 26.14 -0.53 -15.02
CA PRO A 637 27.14 0.37 -14.43
C PRO A 637 28.18 -0.41 -13.59
N ASP A 638 29.39 0.14 -13.47
CA ASP A 638 30.50 -0.46 -12.69
C ASP A 638 30.34 -0.12 -11.20
N LEU A 639 29.41 -0.82 -10.55
CA LEU A 639 29.08 -0.64 -9.13
C LEU A 639 29.46 -1.87 -8.31
N ASP A 640 29.49 -1.71 -6.98
CA ASP A 640 29.79 -2.81 -6.06
C ASP A 640 28.69 -3.88 -6.08
N ALA A 641 28.98 -5.00 -6.75
CA ALA A 641 28.07 -6.13 -6.91
C ALA A 641 27.66 -6.78 -5.57
N SER A 642 28.48 -6.71 -4.52
CA SER A 642 28.10 -7.29 -3.21
C SER A 642 27.00 -6.50 -2.51
N ARG A 643 26.74 -5.26 -2.95
CA ARG A 643 25.68 -4.40 -2.42
C ARG A 643 24.38 -4.49 -3.23
N LEU A 644 24.35 -5.37 -4.24
CA LEU A 644 23.23 -5.64 -5.13
C LEU A 644 22.51 -4.36 -5.63
N PRO A 645 23.19 -3.40 -6.30
CA PRO A 645 22.53 -2.19 -6.77
C PRO A 645 21.56 -2.47 -7.91
N VAL A 646 20.36 -1.88 -7.81
CA VAL A 646 19.29 -1.96 -8.81
C VAL A 646 19.32 -0.69 -9.66
N TYR A 647 19.80 -0.83 -10.90
CA TYR A 647 19.86 0.28 -11.85
C TYR A 647 18.59 0.36 -12.69
N SER A 648 18.26 1.58 -13.14
CA SER A 648 17.08 1.79 -13.98
C SER A 648 17.19 3.02 -14.88
N GLY A 649 16.25 3.16 -15.80
CA GLY A 649 16.13 4.31 -16.69
C GLY A 649 15.00 4.14 -17.69
N TYR A 650 15.01 4.96 -18.72
CA TYR A 650 13.98 4.99 -19.75
C TYR A 650 14.60 5.07 -21.14
N ILE A 651 14.07 4.30 -22.08
CA ILE A 651 14.26 4.54 -23.51
C ILE A 651 13.27 5.62 -23.93
N THR A 652 13.72 6.70 -24.57
CA THR A 652 12.87 7.82 -24.96
C THR A 652 12.64 7.84 -26.46
N LEU A 653 11.41 8.18 -26.87
CA LEU A 653 10.99 8.24 -28.25
C LEU A 653 10.25 9.54 -28.52
N ASN A 654 10.86 10.44 -29.30
CA ASN A 654 10.24 11.69 -29.72
C ASN A 654 9.80 11.59 -31.18
N GLY A 655 8.50 11.64 -31.43
CA GLY A 655 7.90 11.48 -32.75
C GLY A 655 7.63 12.80 -33.46
N THR A 656 7.72 12.81 -34.79
CA THR A 656 7.33 13.96 -35.62
C THR A 656 5.82 14.29 -35.56
N ASN A 657 5.01 13.38 -35.02
CA ASN A 657 3.60 13.57 -34.73
C ASN A 657 3.33 14.30 -33.40
N GLY A 658 4.38 14.65 -32.65
CA GLY A 658 4.28 15.29 -31.34
C GLY A 658 4.32 14.32 -30.16
N ASP A 659 4.43 13.02 -30.42
CA ASP A 659 4.58 12.03 -29.36
C ASP A 659 5.89 12.24 -28.59
N SER A 660 5.80 12.12 -27.26
CA SER A 660 6.94 12.10 -26.33
C SER A 660 6.74 10.90 -25.42
N LEU A 661 7.34 9.76 -25.80
CA LEU A 661 7.11 8.48 -25.13
C LEU A 661 8.36 8.04 -24.37
N SER A 662 8.14 7.19 -23.36
CA SER A 662 9.20 6.53 -22.61
C SER A 662 8.93 5.04 -22.43
N LEU A 663 9.97 4.21 -22.37
CA LEU A 663 9.87 2.79 -22.07
C LEU A 663 10.82 2.48 -20.90
N PRO A 664 10.31 2.20 -19.69
CA PRO A 664 11.14 1.96 -18.52
C PRO A 664 11.94 0.66 -18.64
N TYR A 665 13.13 0.65 -18.08
CA TYR A 665 13.97 -0.53 -17.92
C TYR A 665 14.61 -0.62 -16.53
N ASN A 666 14.95 -1.83 -16.10
CA ASN A 666 15.73 -2.09 -14.90
C ASN A 666 16.70 -3.28 -15.07
N GLY A 667 17.61 -3.42 -14.12
CA GLY A 667 18.41 -4.62 -13.87
C GLY A 667 19.17 -4.50 -12.55
N ALA A 668 19.88 -5.54 -12.15
CA ALA A 668 20.69 -5.54 -10.93
C ALA A 668 22.14 -5.92 -11.24
N VAL A 669 23.09 -5.25 -10.58
CA VAL A 669 24.50 -5.68 -10.55
C VAL A 669 24.69 -6.55 -9.32
N GLY A 670 25.26 -7.74 -9.47
CA GLY A 670 25.30 -8.76 -8.42
C GLY A 670 24.38 -9.94 -8.71
N SER A 671 24.53 -10.97 -7.88
CA SER A 671 23.82 -12.25 -7.99
C SER A 671 22.69 -12.30 -6.96
N LEU A 672 21.45 -12.47 -7.43
CA LEU A 672 20.32 -12.77 -6.55
C LEU A 672 20.44 -14.17 -5.95
N HIS A 673 21.05 -15.10 -6.70
CA HIS A 673 21.28 -16.47 -6.29
C HIS A 673 22.23 -16.54 -5.09
N ASP A 674 23.38 -15.87 -5.16
CA ASP A 674 24.42 -15.90 -4.11
C ASP A 674 24.11 -14.95 -2.94
N THR A 675 22.99 -14.23 -2.98
CA THR A 675 22.57 -13.34 -1.88
C THR A 675 22.09 -14.17 -0.69
N GLN A 676 22.64 -13.91 0.50
CA GLN A 676 22.21 -14.58 1.73
C GLN A 676 20.72 -14.32 2.00
N VAL A 677 19.94 -15.38 2.18
CA VAL A 677 18.49 -15.34 2.39
C VAL A 677 18.09 -15.55 3.85
N LEU A 678 18.86 -16.32 4.63
CA LEU A 678 18.60 -16.56 6.06
C LEU A 678 19.67 -15.89 6.92
N ASP A 679 19.26 -15.03 7.86
CA ASP A 679 20.19 -14.51 8.88
C ASP A 679 20.37 -15.54 9.99
N VAL A 680 19.30 -15.84 10.72
CA VAL A 680 19.34 -16.68 11.90
C VAL A 680 18.04 -17.45 12.11
N GLY A 681 18.20 -18.69 12.58
CA GLY A 681 17.11 -19.54 13.02
C GLY A 681 17.28 -19.94 14.48
N TYR A 682 16.33 -19.60 15.34
CA TYR A 682 16.46 -19.83 16.78
C TYR A 682 15.19 -20.38 17.45
N LEU A 683 15.39 -20.87 18.67
CA LEU A 683 14.31 -21.36 19.55
C LEU A 683 13.84 -20.25 20.48
N SER A 684 12.54 -20.03 20.55
CA SER A 684 11.86 -19.25 21.60
C SER A 684 10.75 -20.07 22.29
N ILE A 685 9.96 -19.41 23.14
CA ILE A 685 8.85 -20.01 23.89
C ILE A 685 7.54 -19.24 23.69
N SER A 686 6.42 -19.96 23.64
CA SER A 686 5.10 -19.35 23.41
C SER A 686 4.60 -18.45 24.54
N SER A 687 5.26 -18.47 25.69
CA SER A 687 4.94 -17.59 26.82
C SER A 687 5.75 -16.29 26.84
N ASP A 688 6.71 -16.13 25.91
CA ASP A 688 7.42 -14.87 25.71
C ASP A 688 6.79 -14.13 24.53
N ALA A 689 6.14 -13.01 24.80
CA ALA A 689 5.49 -12.21 23.77
C ALA A 689 6.50 -11.56 22.80
N GLU A 690 7.73 -11.33 23.26
CA GLU A 690 8.80 -10.72 22.45
C GLU A 690 9.61 -11.77 21.67
N LEU A 691 9.30 -13.06 21.86
CA LEU A 691 9.95 -14.18 21.17
C LEU A 691 11.49 -14.12 21.24
N ASN A 692 12.06 -13.81 22.41
CA ASN A 692 13.52 -13.71 22.56
C ASN A 692 14.19 -15.09 22.37
N PRO A 693 15.43 -15.13 21.83
CA PRO A 693 16.18 -16.38 21.70
C PRO A 693 16.50 -17.03 23.04
N ILE A 694 16.29 -18.34 23.13
CA ILE A 694 16.72 -19.16 24.26
C ILE A 694 18.17 -19.60 24.05
N THR A 695 19.01 -19.38 25.05
CA THR A 695 20.45 -19.69 24.99
C THR A 695 20.87 -20.89 25.84
N GLY A 696 19.95 -21.48 26.61
CA GLY A 696 20.21 -22.61 27.50
C GLY A 696 19.32 -23.83 27.21
N ASN A 697 19.66 -24.98 27.80
CA ASN A 697 18.84 -26.18 27.69
C ASN A 697 17.47 -25.94 28.35
N VAL A 698 16.41 -26.04 27.55
CA VAL A 698 15.02 -25.97 27.98
C VAL A 698 14.34 -27.32 27.77
N SER A 699 13.35 -27.63 28.61
CA SER A 699 12.54 -28.83 28.46
C SER A 699 11.07 -28.44 28.37
N PHE A 700 10.39 -28.97 27.37
CA PHE A 700 8.96 -28.78 27.13
C PHE A 700 8.20 -30.06 27.49
N VAL A 701 7.04 -29.89 28.11
CA VAL A 701 6.06 -30.97 28.30
C VAL A 701 4.95 -30.72 27.31
N LEU A 702 4.97 -31.46 26.21
CA LEU A 702 4.03 -31.36 25.10
C LEU A 702 2.85 -32.31 25.37
N PRO A 703 1.63 -31.94 24.98
CA PRO A 703 0.49 -32.82 25.19
C PRO A 703 0.58 -34.06 24.29
N LYS A 704 0.14 -35.23 24.79
CA LYS A 704 -0.01 -36.47 23.99
C LYS A 704 -1.13 -36.40 22.94
N THR A 705 -1.89 -35.32 22.96
CA THR A 705 -3.01 -35.01 22.06
C THR A 705 -2.77 -33.60 21.52
N ASN A 706 -3.14 -33.34 20.27
CA ASN A 706 -2.86 -32.06 19.59
C ASN A 706 -3.75 -30.90 20.04
N SER A 707 -4.34 -31.00 21.23
CA SER A 707 -5.08 -29.91 21.86
C SER A 707 -4.07 -28.91 22.42
N THR A 708 -4.14 -27.65 21.97
CA THR A 708 -3.53 -26.54 22.70
C THR A 708 -4.06 -26.54 24.13
N VAL A 709 -3.21 -26.87 25.09
CA VAL A 709 -3.56 -26.84 26.50
C VAL A 709 -3.41 -25.39 26.92
N ALA A 710 -4.52 -24.76 27.31
CA ALA A 710 -4.48 -23.42 27.89
C ALA A 710 -3.43 -23.38 29.02
N ASN A 711 -2.49 -22.44 28.94
CA ASN A 711 -1.33 -22.25 29.83
C ASN A 711 -0.14 -23.23 29.66
N ALA A 712 -0.04 -24.01 28.57
CA ALA A 712 1.19 -24.71 28.24
C ALA A 712 2.19 -23.80 27.50
N THR A 713 3.48 -23.96 27.80
CA THR A 713 4.57 -23.30 27.07
C THR A 713 5.06 -24.23 25.97
N TYR A 714 5.01 -23.76 24.72
CA TYR A 714 5.45 -24.49 23.53
C TYR A 714 6.79 -23.97 23.02
N PRO A 715 7.65 -24.82 22.43
CA PRO A 715 8.77 -24.35 21.64
C PRO A 715 8.26 -23.59 20.42
N ILE A 716 8.82 -22.41 20.17
CA ILE A 716 8.58 -21.62 18.96
C ILE A 716 9.86 -21.66 18.13
N ALA A 717 9.76 -22.10 16.88
CA ALA A 717 10.82 -21.91 15.90
C ALA A 717 10.67 -20.51 15.30
N VAL A 718 11.73 -19.70 15.35
CA VAL A 718 11.77 -18.36 14.75
C VAL A 718 12.85 -18.34 13.68
N ALA A 719 12.47 -18.01 12.45
CA ALA A 719 13.37 -17.81 11.33
C ALA A 719 13.34 -16.34 10.93
N LEU A 720 14.50 -15.67 10.99
CA LEU A 720 14.69 -14.31 10.50
C LEU A 720 15.34 -14.38 9.12
N LEU A 721 14.58 -14.02 8.10
CA LEU A 721 15.09 -13.96 6.74
C LEU A 721 15.80 -12.62 6.49
N ALA A 722 17.00 -12.68 5.93
CA ALA A 722 17.74 -11.52 5.44
C ALA A 722 17.18 -11.03 4.10
N PHE A 723 16.71 -11.97 3.27
CA PHE A 723 16.16 -11.71 1.94
C PHE A 723 15.02 -12.68 1.59
N GLY A 724 14.41 -12.55 0.41
CA GLY A 724 13.30 -13.43 0.01
C GLY A 724 13.76 -14.86 -0.25
N SER A 725 12.90 -15.84 0.06
CA SER A 725 13.17 -17.24 -0.25
C SER A 725 11.96 -17.91 -0.90
N PRO A 726 12.14 -18.61 -2.05
CA PRO A 726 11.05 -19.36 -2.66
C PRO A 726 10.57 -20.53 -1.78
N GLN A 727 11.41 -21.01 -0.85
CA GLN A 727 11.05 -22.08 0.08
C GLN A 727 11.86 -22.02 1.38
N LEU A 728 11.16 -21.87 2.51
CA LEU A 728 11.72 -21.99 3.85
C LEU A 728 11.25 -23.30 4.51
N ASN A 729 12.19 -24.19 4.79
CA ASN A 729 11.97 -25.41 5.56
C ASN A 729 12.30 -25.17 7.03
N ILE A 730 11.34 -25.42 7.91
CA ILE A 730 11.60 -25.64 9.34
C ILE A 730 11.48 -27.12 9.63
N LYS A 731 12.55 -27.70 10.19
CA LYS A 731 12.69 -29.12 10.55
C LYS A 731 13.06 -29.28 12.01
N VAL A 732 12.80 -30.47 12.54
CA VAL A 732 13.33 -30.91 13.83
C VAL A 732 14.35 -32.04 13.62
N VAL A 733 15.51 -31.93 14.28
CA VAL A 733 16.63 -32.88 14.18
C VAL A 733 16.92 -33.48 15.56
N PRO A 734 16.93 -34.82 15.72
CA PRO A 734 17.25 -35.47 16.99
C PRO A 734 18.73 -35.31 17.34
N VAL A 735 19.04 -34.92 18.58
CA VAL A 735 20.42 -34.77 19.05
C VAL A 735 21.04 -36.14 19.29
N GLY A 736 22.12 -36.45 18.56
CA GLY A 736 22.88 -37.71 18.69
C GLY A 736 22.33 -38.90 17.90
N GLY A 737 21.37 -38.67 16.98
CA GLY A 737 20.91 -39.68 16.02
C GLY A 737 21.73 -39.68 14.71
N ASP A 738 21.53 -40.72 13.90
CA ASP A 738 22.16 -40.87 12.57
C ASP A 738 21.46 -40.03 11.48
N ASP A 739 20.25 -39.52 11.73
CA ASP A 739 19.50 -38.68 10.79
C ASP A 739 19.89 -37.20 10.97
N SER A 740 20.92 -36.79 10.22
CA SER A 740 21.36 -35.39 10.16
C SER A 740 20.48 -34.49 9.31
N THR A 741 19.47 -35.04 8.61
CA THR A 741 18.59 -34.28 7.70
C THR A 741 17.31 -33.77 8.36
N GLY A 742 16.85 -34.45 9.43
CA GLY A 742 15.69 -34.05 10.21
C GLY A 742 14.35 -34.25 9.51
N SER A 743 13.26 -34.03 10.24
CA SER A 743 11.89 -34.12 9.74
C SER A 743 11.22 -32.76 9.75
N LEU A 744 10.47 -32.41 8.69
CA LEU A 744 9.68 -31.18 8.65
C LEU A 744 8.70 -31.14 9.82
N ILE A 745 8.58 -29.97 10.46
CA ILE A 745 7.53 -29.75 11.45
C ILE A 745 6.18 -29.55 10.75
N PHE A 746 5.08 -29.72 11.47
CA PHE A 746 3.75 -29.38 10.97
C PHE A 746 3.68 -27.91 10.51
N GLY A 747 3.04 -27.62 9.36
CA GLY A 747 2.95 -26.29 8.75
C GLY A 747 4.15 -25.88 7.88
N SER A 748 5.17 -26.71 7.77
CA SER A 748 6.38 -26.48 6.96
C SER A 748 6.37 -27.40 5.73
N PRO A 749 6.82 -26.95 4.53
CA PRO A 749 7.55 -25.71 4.29
C PRO A 749 6.68 -24.48 4.01
N PHE A 750 7.26 -23.29 4.22
CA PHE A 750 6.70 -22.01 3.80
C PHE A 750 7.18 -21.68 2.38
N TYR A 751 6.27 -21.66 1.42
CA TYR A 751 6.59 -21.29 0.03
C TYR A 751 6.46 -19.79 -0.21
N TYR A 752 7.27 -19.24 -1.12
CA TYR A 752 7.20 -17.83 -1.53
C TYR A 752 7.25 -16.89 -0.33
N ALA A 753 8.28 -17.07 0.49
CA ALA A 753 8.53 -16.26 1.65
C ALA A 753 9.10 -14.90 1.21
N SER A 754 8.45 -13.83 1.65
CA SER A 754 9.04 -12.49 1.72
C SER A 754 10.24 -12.50 2.67
N ARG A 755 10.94 -11.36 2.78
CA ARG A 755 12.03 -11.17 3.76
C ARG A 755 11.56 -10.81 5.18
N ASP A 756 10.36 -11.26 5.57
CA ASP A 756 9.83 -11.06 6.92
C ASP A 756 10.27 -12.15 7.89
N ALA A 757 9.93 -11.99 9.17
CA ALA A 757 10.14 -13.04 10.17
C ALA A 757 9.04 -14.12 10.07
N TYR A 758 9.46 -15.39 10.14
CA TYR A 758 8.56 -16.54 10.14
C TYR A 758 8.62 -17.24 11.49
N THR A 759 7.46 -17.51 12.08
CA THR A 759 7.36 -18.18 13.37
C THR A 759 6.46 -19.40 13.30
N ALA A 760 6.85 -20.46 14.00
CA ALA A 760 6.08 -21.69 14.07
C ALA A 760 6.07 -22.23 15.51
N ALA A 761 4.89 -22.21 16.15
CA ALA A 761 4.67 -22.90 17.40
C ALA A 761 4.62 -24.41 17.17
N TRP A 762 5.47 -25.16 17.86
CA TRP A 762 5.60 -26.60 17.62
C TRP A 762 5.04 -27.44 18.78
N THR A 763 4.01 -28.23 18.50
CA THR A 763 3.36 -29.14 19.46
C THR A 763 4.03 -30.51 19.55
N GLY A 764 5.15 -30.71 18.85
CA GLY A 764 5.81 -32.01 18.71
C GLY A 764 5.39 -32.78 17.47
N GLN A 765 4.48 -32.23 16.66
CA GLN A 765 3.93 -32.85 15.47
C GLN A 765 4.80 -32.62 14.23
N LEU A 766 5.05 -33.68 13.47
CA LEU A 766 5.79 -33.65 12.21
C LEU A 766 4.83 -33.43 11.02
N ALA A 767 5.37 -33.05 9.86
CA ALA A 767 4.59 -32.81 8.65
C ALA A 767 3.83 -34.06 8.16
N ASP A 768 4.22 -35.27 8.55
CA ASP A 768 3.49 -36.50 8.25
C ASP A 768 2.32 -36.79 9.22
N GLY A 769 2.05 -35.87 10.15
CA GLY A 769 1.03 -35.98 11.20
C GLY A 769 1.47 -36.77 12.44
N SER A 770 2.63 -37.44 12.41
CA SER A 770 3.13 -38.20 13.56
C SER A 770 3.71 -37.28 14.66
N LEU A 771 3.85 -37.80 15.88
CA LEU A 771 4.52 -37.10 16.97
C LEU A 771 5.99 -37.52 17.05
N ALA A 772 6.88 -36.54 17.14
CA ALA A 772 8.29 -36.77 17.43
C ALA A 772 8.45 -37.54 18.75
N PRO A 773 9.31 -38.58 18.85
CA PRO A 773 9.51 -39.29 20.11
C PRO A 773 10.01 -38.37 21.24
N ALA A 774 9.70 -38.68 22.50
CA ALA A 774 10.33 -37.99 23.63
C ALA A 774 11.86 -38.09 23.54
N GLY A 775 12.55 -36.96 23.62
CA GLY A 775 13.98 -36.90 23.30
C GLY A 775 14.51 -35.48 23.28
N GLN A 776 15.79 -35.35 22.90
CA GLN A 776 16.44 -34.07 22.72
C GLN A 776 16.52 -33.75 21.23
N TYR A 777 16.20 -32.51 20.87
CA TYR A 777 16.09 -32.03 19.49
C TYR A 777 16.70 -30.66 19.32
N LYS A 778 16.93 -30.27 18.06
CA LYS A 778 17.11 -28.89 17.62
C LYS A 778 16.12 -28.59 16.50
N PHE A 779 15.78 -27.33 16.31
CA PHE A 779 15.23 -26.89 15.03
C PHE A 779 16.38 -26.70 14.04
N ARG A 780 16.12 -27.07 12.79
CA ARG A 780 16.98 -26.80 11.63
C ARG A 780 16.17 -25.99 10.65
N PHE A 781 16.72 -24.87 10.23
CA PHE A 781 16.11 -23.91 9.31
C PHE A 781 16.88 -23.98 8.00
N GLU A 782 16.18 -24.10 6.88
CA GLU A 782 16.80 -24.15 5.56
C GLU A 782 16.02 -23.21 4.64
N ALA A 783 16.63 -22.13 4.18
CA ALA A 783 16.02 -21.19 3.25
C ALA A 783 16.69 -21.32 1.88
N LEU A 784 15.90 -21.66 0.87
CA LEU A 784 16.36 -21.85 -0.51
C LEU A 784 16.82 -20.51 -1.10
N HIS A 785 17.95 -20.51 -1.78
CA HIS A 785 18.46 -19.37 -2.54
C HIS A 785 17.52 -19.02 -3.71
N ILE A 786 17.51 -17.76 -4.12
CA ILE A 786 16.70 -17.32 -5.27
C ILE A 786 17.23 -18.01 -6.53
N PHE A 787 16.33 -18.59 -7.34
CA PHE A 787 16.68 -19.45 -8.48
C PHE A 787 17.39 -20.78 -8.14
N GLY A 788 17.54 -21.13 -6.86
CA GLY A 788 18.15 -22.38 -6.42
C GLY A 788 17.30 -23.63 -6.73
N ASP A 789 17.95 -24.78 -6.83
CA ASP A 789 17.29 -26.09 -7.00
C ASP A 789 16.92 -26.70 -5.63
N ALA A 790 15.62 -26.77 -5.33
CA ALA A 790 15.11 -27.35 -4.09
C ALA A 790 15.51 -28.83 -3.85
N ALA A 791 16.00 -29.53 -4.89
CA ALA A 791 16.51 -30.90 -4.77
C ALA A 791 17.97 -30.97 -4.30
N ASP A 792 18.72 -29.86 -4.32
CA ASP A 792 20.12 -29.80 -3.90
C ASP A 792 20.26 -29.12 -2.51
N PRO A 793 20.68 -29.86 -1.46
CA PRO A 793 20.90 -29.30 -0.13
C PRO A 793 21.98 -28.21 -0.06
N ALA A 794 22.83 -28.07 -1.07
CA ALA A 794 23.85 -27.02 -1.13
C ALA A 794 23.26 -25.64 -1.47
N GLU A 795 22.05 -25.58 -2.01
CA GLU A 795 21.35 -24.35 -2.45
C GLU A 795 20.53 -23.69 -1.33
N TYR A 796 20.83 -24.04 -0.07
CA TYR A 796 20.13 -23.54 1.10
C TYR A 796 21.09 -22.84 2.06
N ASP A 797 20.68 -21.67 2.56
CA ASP A 797 21.22 -21.18 3.82
C ASP A 797 20.64 -22.00 4.96
N VAL A 798 21.50 -22.43 5.89
CA VAL A 798 21.10 -23.32 6.98
C VAL A 798 21.56 -22.79 8.32
N ASP A 799 20.65 -22.77 9.30
CA ASP A 799 20.98 -22.54 10.70
C ASP A 799 20.29 -23.58 11.62
N GLU A 800 20.78 -23.71 12.85
CA GLU A 800 20.23 -24.61 13.85
C GLU A 800 20.03 -23.92 15.22
N SER A 801 18.88 -24.17 15.85
CA SER A 801 18.64 -23.69 17.19
C SER A 801 19.53 -24.39 18.23
N VAL A 802 19.55 -23.83 19.45
CA VAL A 802 20.01 -24.58 20.63
C VAL A 802 19.20 -25.87 20.82
N ALA A 803 19.80 -26.85 21.48
CA ALA A 803 19.12 -28.09 21.80
C ALA A 803 18.07 -27.91 22.90
N PHE A 804 16.94 -28.58 22.75
CA PHE A 804 15.86 -28.62 23.72
C PHE A 804 15.33 -30.05 23.90
N THR A 805 14.71 -30.32 25.05
CA THR A 805 14.13 -31.63 25.35
C THR A 805 12.62 -31.58 25.28
N ILE A 806 12.00 -32.56 24.64
CA ILE A 806 10.54 -32.74 24.69
C ILE A 806 10.18 -33.99 25.49
N ARG A 807 9.08 -33.91 26.23
CA ARG A 807 8.44 -35.02 26.96
C ARG A 807 6.93 -34.92 26.77
N TYR A 808 6.23 -36.03 26.97
CA TYR A 808 4.78 -36.14 26.77
C TYR A 808 4.02 -36.66 27.98
#